data_AF-A0A9P7L441-F1
#
_entry.id   AF-A0A9P7L441-F1
#
_cell.length_a   1.000
_cell.length_b   1.000
_cell.length_c   1.000
_cell.angle_alpha   90.00
_cell.angle_beta   90.00
_cell.angle_gamma   90.00
#
_symmetry.space_group_name_H-M   'P 1'
#
loop_
_entity.id
_entity.type
_entity.pdbx_description
1 polymer ?
#
loop_
_entity_poly.entity_id
_entity_poly.type
_entity_poly.pdbx_seq_one_letter_code
_entity_poly.pdbx_strand_id
1 'polypeptide(L)'
;MMVSLNILRALYAFDNRNTYEKTTNGYNRTCFNSAQSILPPSPATQPVTPKLTGNPCTQVDGVWKITEDCVDPLYSRPIVNRETHETWPIPHLRVSGHFDGTAVDFNIYLPESGWNGRFFQLVYPLQNSTASDREIGFGAESGGYTVRASGLPTYRGDAAAAKVGMMIAREYYKPKNHKIHGYIYGGSGGSLITVGAMENTVGVWSGALTLVQAVPVSINNWSIRALAGLVLQNNSAEIENALRPGGSGDVYSSLNLTERTVFEEATALGVRIKGWENLYETGASETLWEAMRSVSGSAVMRMDPSYIEDFWNQPGYLGSEDSKLGEIFRREMLDYKTSIISIQRDANQIPVELALDAASKSTGTYWLDISIISKDGEVLGKVTGKGLDNSISKTVTVHPNNDPAVLSLLQQGTQVHISNRMFLAMHALHRYSVPKRSGFHGYDYLRDSNGAPIYPQRPVLVTEQIARSASGGATFSGKFNGKMIVMDSLMDVDAFPWHADWYKKQVEKVYGDDIDDKFRLHYTENADHQMGPVIGPKSSRAVDFTGLYEQHLRDLSVWCETGTYPSIPTNYTVQNAQVELPAAASERKSLQPVIELSINGEKDAEVQAGRMVTFKIRIEVPPGAGKLVSLECDFEGTGHFVKKSFGGVAPSVETTVCYSYRRKGTFFPTVMAASHREGNKDSPYALSLNLRRMRVLVE
;
A
#
# COMPACT_ATOMS: atom_id res chain seq x y z
N MET A 1 4.98 -5.28 -7.95
CA MET A 1 6.34 -5.29 -8.54
C MET A 1 6.94 -3.88 -8.72
N MET A 2 6.15 -2.84 -9.05
CA MET A 2 6.67 -1.45 -9.20
C MET A 2 6.89 -0.66 -7.89
N VAL A 3 6.35 -1.10 -6.75
CA VAL A 3 6.43 -0.34 -5.48
C VAL A 3 7.76 -0.56 -4.74
N SER A 4 8.37 -1.75 -4.86
CA SER A 4 9.60 -2.11 -4.13
C SER A 4 10.87 -1.53 -4.75
N LEU A 5 10.90 -1.26 -6.07
CA LEU A 5 12.11 -0.73 -6.74
C LEU A 5 12.44 0.72 -6.35
N ASN A 6 11.45 1.54 -5.95
CA ASN A 6 11.65 2.97 -5.73
C ASN A 6 11.93 3.36 -4.27
N ILE A 7 11.73 2.46 -3.30
CA ILE A 7 12.05 2.69 -1.88
C ILE A 7 13.55 2.99 -1.69
N LEU A 8 14.41 2.39 -2.52
CA LEU A 8 15.86 2.45 -2.33
C LEU A 8 16.50 3.80 -2.69
N ARG A 9 15.95 4.60 -3.62
CA ARG A 9 16.62 5.86 -4.04
C ARG A 9 16.48 6.99 -3.01
N ALA A 10 15.38 7.03 -2.24
CA ALA A 10 15.13 8.12 -1.29
C ALA A 10 15.90 8.00 0.03
N LEU A 11 16.26 6.78 0.46
CA LEU A 11 17.09 6.58 1.66
C LEU A 11 18.57 6.94 1.44
N TYR A 12 19.06 6.88 0.20
CA TYR A 12 20.43 7.31 -0.15
C TYR A 12 20.55 8.83 -0.41
N ALA A 13 19.45 9.55 -0.63
CA ALA A 13 19.47 10.98 -0.91
C ALA A 13 19.86 11.87 0.29
N PHE A 14 20.03 11.28 1.48
CA PHE A 14 20.49 11.99 2.67
C PHE A 14 22.01 11.98 2.89
N ASP A 15 22.79 11.28 2.04
CA ASP A 15 24.20 11.01 2.35
C ASP A 15 25.19 11.20 1.18
N ASN A 16 25.07 12.29 0.41
CA ASN A 16 26.25 12.84 -0.28
C ASN A 16 26.03 14.30 -0.71
N ARG A 17 26.57 15.24 0.07
CA ARG A 17 26.89 16.57 -0.42
C ARG A 17 28.23 16.48 -1.16
N ASN A 18 28.29 17.12 -2.33
CA ASN A 18 29.44 17.26 -3.23
C ASN A 18 29.72 16.05 -4.12
N THR A 19 29.23 16.09 -5.36
CA THR A 19 30.03 16.22 -6.60
C THR A 19 29.11 15.94 -7.80
N TYR A 20 28.78 16.98 -8.58
CA TYR A 20 28.24 16.82 -9.94
C TYR A 20 29.20 17.53 -10.90
N GLU A 21 30.06 16.75 -11.56
CA GLU A 21 30.77 17.19 -12.75
C GLU A 21 30.15 16.57 -14.00
N LYS A 22 30.00 17.42 -15.01
CA LYS A 22 29.47 17.13 -16.34
C LYS A 22 30.37 16.14 -17.08
N THR A 23 29.79 15.15 -17.74
CA THR A 23 30.32 14.68 -19.03
C THR A 23 29.21 14.25 -19.98
N THR A 24 29.18 14.91 -21.13
CA THR A 24 28.41 14.64 -22.34
C THR A 24 29.20 13.71 -23.27
N ASN A 25 28.53 12.74 -23.90
CA ASN A 25 28.81 12.12 -25.21
C ASN A 25 27.67 11.10 -25.44
N GLY A 26 26.87 11.05 -26.51
CA GLY A 26 27.08 11.45 -27.89
C GLY A 26 27.26 10.19 -28.74
N TYR A 27 26.18 9.57 -29.25
CA TYR A 27 26.26 8.66 -30.41
C TYR A 27 24.93 8.51 -31.16
N ASN A 28 25.08 8.49 -32.49
CA ASN A 28 24.11 8.57 -33.57
C ASN A 28 23.13 7.38 -33.68
N ARG A 29 21.89 7.66 -34.10
CA ARG A 29 21.17 6.80 -35.07
C ARG A 29 20.38 7.64 -36.07
N THR A 30 20.58 7.30 -37.33
CA THR A 30 20.11 7.95 -38.55
C THR A 30 18.71 7.47 -38.97
N CYS A 31 17.94 8.46 -39.44
CA CYS A 31 17.00 8.50 -40.57
C CYS A 31 15.97 7.37 -40.78
N PHE A 32 14.68 7.74 -40.68
CA PHE A 32 13.70 7.54 -41.76
C PHE A 32 12.70 8.71 -41.78
N ASN A 33 12.57 9.35 -42.93
CA ASN A 33 11.65 10.45 -43.24
C ASN A 33 10.28 9.91 -43.66
N SER A 34 9.19 10.59 -43.29
CA SER A 34 8.19 11.07 -44.28
C SER A 34 7.16 12.06 -43.68
N ALA A 35 7.06 13.21 -44.37
CA ALA A 35 5.95 14.16 -44.48
C ALA A 35 5.43 14.91 -43.23
N GLN A 36 6.02 16.09 -42.96
CA GLN A 36 5.40 17.16 -42.16
C GLN A 36 4.75 18.21 -43.07
N SER A 37 3.48 18.52 -42.78
CA SER A 37 2.78 19.73 -43.19
C SER A 37 3.37 20.94 -42.46
N ILE A 38 3.74 21.98 -43.22
CA ILE A 38 4.35 23.21 -42.71
C ILE A 38 3.25 24.12 -42.16
N LEU A 39 3.18 24.24 -40.83
CA LEU A 39 2.59 25.39 -40.15
C LEU A 39 3.71 26.16 -39.44
N PRO A 40 3.66 27.50 -39.42
CA PRO A 40 4.74 28.30 -38.84
C PRO A 40 4.87 28.01 -37.33
N PRO A 41 6.11 27.96 -36.80
CA PRO A 41 6.31 27.82 -35.36
C PRO A 41 5.74 29.06 -34.65
N SER A 42 4.87 28.83 -33.67
CA SER A 42 4.48 29.88 -32.72
C SER A 42 5.73 30.39 -31.99
N PRO A 43 5.79 31.69 -31.66
CA PRO A 43 6.96 32.27 -30.99
C PRO A 43 7.18 31.56 -29.64
N ALA A 44 8.45 31.27 -29.34
CA ALA A 44 8.84 30.73 -28.05
C ALA A 44 8.48 31.74 -26.95
N THR A 45 7.40 31.46 -26.22
CA THR A 45 7.07 32.13 -24.96
C THR A 45 8.22 31.90 -24.00
N GLN A 46 8.82 32.99 -23.48
CA GLN A 46 9.76 32.87 -22.37
C GLN A 46 9.06 32.14 -21.22
N PRO A 47 9.72 31.20 -20.53
CA PRO A 47 9.11 30.49 -19.41
C PRO A 47 8.72 31.52 -18.34
N VAL A 48 7.42 31.75 -18.20
CA VAL A 48 6.87 32.54 -17.09
C VAL A 48 7.25 31.77 -15.84
N THR A 49 8.10 32.36 -14.99
CA THR A 49 8.46 31.76 -13.70
C THR A 49 7.33 32.10 -12.73
N PRO A 50 6.53 31.12 -12.26
CA PRO A 50 5.56 31.35 -11.20
C PRO A 50 6.26 31.99 -10.01
N LYS A 51 5.82 33.16 -9.56
CA LYS A 51 6.38 33.75 -8.34
C LYS A 51 5.43 33.44 -7.18
N LEU A 52 5.78 32.46 -6.36
CA LEU A 52 5.17 32.32 -5.05
C LEU A 52 5.55 33.56 -4.24
N THR A 53 4.55 34.35 -3.85
CA THR A 53 4.72 35.57 -3.06
C THR A 53 4.12 35.36 -1.68
N GLY A 54 4.78 35.85 -0.64
CA GLY A 54 4.38 35.63 0.74
C GLY A 54 5.56 35.61 1.72
N ASN A 55 5.24 35.67 3.00
CA ASN A 55 6.25 35.49 4.06
C ASN A 55 6.79 34.05 4.06
N PRO A 56 8.03 33.79 4.47
CA PRO A 56 8.52 32.43 4.66
C PRO A 56 7.61 31.64 5.61
N CYS A 57 7.35 30.37 5.30
CA CYS A 57 6.71 29.47 6.25
C CYS A 57 7.59 29.29 7.49
N THR A 58 7.01 28.82 8.60
CA THR A 58 7.72 28.69 9.88
C THR A 58 7.73 27.24 10.36
N GLN A 59 8.63 26.93 11.29
CA GLN A 59 8.65 25.65 11.98
C GLN A 59 8.12 25.80 13.40
N VAL A 60 7.35 24.80 13.85
CA VAL A 60 6.96 24.62 15.25
C VAL A 60 7.41 23.21 15.63
N ASP A 61 8.26 23.11 16.66
CA ASP A 61 8.85 21.84 17.14
C ASP A 61 9.53 21.02 16.02
N GLY A 62 10.23 21.72 15.12
CA GLY A 62 10.93 21.12 13.98
C GLY A 62 10.02 20.68 12.82
N VAL A 63 8.70 20.91 12.91
CA VAL A 63 7.73 20.59 11.87
C VAL A 63 7.34 21.87 11.14
N TRP A 64 7.46 21.88 9.81
CA TRP A 64 7.03 23.02 8.99
C TRP A 64 5.53 23.25 9.11
N LYS A 65 5.09 24.49 9.11
CA LYS A 65 3.67 24.86 9.08
C LYS A 65 3.42 25.66 7.82
N ILE A 66 2.63 25.10 6.90
CA ILE A 66 2.41 25.70 5.58
C ILE A 66 1.00 26.28 5.49
N THR A 67 0.88 27.53 5.09
CA THR A 67 -0.40 28.17 4.79
C THR A 67 -0.52 28.48 3.30
N GLU A 68 -1.73 28.82 2.85
CA GLU A 68 -1.94 29.33 1.49
C GLU A 68 -1.06 30.57 1.20
N ASP A 69 -0.77 31.40 2.20
CA ASP A 69 -0.06 32.67 2.01
C ASP A 69 1.45 32.61 2.27
N CYS A 70 1.99 31.58 2.93
CA CYS A 70 3.43 31.50 3.22
C CYS A 70 4.21 30.72 2.16
N VAL A 71 5.46 31.07 1.89
CA VAL A 71 6.29 30.35 0.92
C VAL A 71 7.25 29.41 1.65
N ASP A 72 7.22 28.12 1.33
CA ASP A 72 8.21 27.18 1.85
C ASP A 72 9.60 27.55 1.32
N PRO A 73 10.61 27.79 2.17
CA PRO A 73 11.93 28.24 1.72
C PRO A 73 12.60 27.30 0.72
N LEU A 74 12.40 25.98 0.87
CA LEU A 74 13.00 24.96 0.01
C LEU A 74 12.33 24.91 -1.36
N TYR A 75 11.03 25.21 -1.45
CA TYR A 75 10.23 25.13 -2.67
C TYR A 75 9.82 26.52 -3.19
N SER A 76 10.61 27.54 -2.87
CA SER A 76 10.28 28.95 -3.15
C SER A 76 10.44 29.37 -4.61
N ARG A 77 11.10 28.55 -5.44
CA ARG A 77 11.46 28.86 -6.84
C ARG A 77 10.94 27.81 -7.83
N PRO A 78 9.63 27.77 -8.11
CA PRO A 78 9.10 26.95 -9.19
C PRO A 78 9.52 27.48 -10.56
N ILE A 79 9.93 26.59 -11.47
CA ILE A 79 10.25 26.87 -12.86
C ILE A 79 9.31 26.04 -13.73
N VAL A 80 8.58 26.70 -14.63
CA VAL A 80 7.80 26.03 -15.69
C VAL A 80 8.76 25.59 -16.78
N ASN A 81 8.79 24.29 -17.04
CA ASN A 81 9.64 23.67 -18.05
C ASN A 81 8.94 23.64 -19.41
N ARG A 82 7.64 23.32 -19.41
CA ARG A 82 6.87 23.06 -20.63
C ARG A 82 5.38 23.23 -20.41
N GLU A 83 4.71 23.71 -21.44
CA GLU A 83 3.25 23.75 -21.56
C GLU A 83 2.84 23.03 -22.84
N THR A 84 1.86 22.13 -22.77
CA THR A 84 1.34 21.39 -23.92
C THR A 84 -0.16 21.21 -23.84
N HIS A 85 -0.86 21.51 -24.93
CA HIS A 85 -2.26 21.11 -25.11
C HIS A 85 -2.29 19.65 -25.59
N GLU A 86 -2.93 18.79 -24.81
CA GLU A 86 -3.07 17.36 -25.07
C GLU A 86 -4.55 17.05 -25.32
N THR A 87 -4.84 16.09 -26.19
CA THR A 87 -6.22 15.67 -26.52
C THR A 87 -6.65 14.39 -25.82
N TRP A 88 -5.71 13.66 -25.22
CA TRP A 88 -5.90 12.38 -24.54
C TRP A 88 -5.39 12.48 -23.10
N PRO A 89 -6.08 11.90 -22.09
CA PRO A 89 -7.33 11.15 -22.15
C PRO A 89 -8.57 12.01 -22.43
N ILE A 90 -8.44 13.32 -22.23
CA ILE A 90 -9.39 14.36 -22.62
C ILE A 90 -8.62 15.60 -23.08
N PRO A 91 -9.25 16.57 -23.76
CA PRO A 91 -8.64 17.87 -24.01
C PRO A 91 -8.25 18.59 -22.72
N HIS A 92 -6.95 18.83 -22.53
CA HIS A 92 -6.41 19.52 -21.36
C HIS A 92 -5.08 20.22 -21.65
N LEU A 93 -4.79 21.28 -20.89
CA LEU A 93 -3.47 21.88 -20.81
C LEU A 93 -2.65 21.13 -19.75
N ARG A 94 -1.50 20.60 -20.16
CA ARG A 94 -0.48 20.08 -19.24
C ARG A 94 0.61 21.11 -19.04
N VAL A 95 0.87 21.46 -17.78
CA VAL A 95 2.02 22.28 -17.37
C VAL A 95 2.99 21.43 -16.57
N SER A 96 4.22 21.29 -17.05
CA SER A 96 5.31 20.59 -16.38
C SER A 96 6.31 21.59 -15.82
N GLY A 97 6.80 21.35 -14.61
CA GLY A 97 7.79 22.21 -13.96
C GLY A 97 8.57 21.50 -12.87
N HIS A 98 9.46 22.24 -12.23
CA HIS A 98 10.24 21.76 -11.08
C HIS A 98 10.55 22.88 -10.09
N PHE A 99 10.98 22.54 -8.89
CA PHE A 99 11.48 23.50 -7.91
C PHE A 99 13.00 23.56 -7.96
N ASP A 100 13.55 24.72 -8.32
CA ASP A 100 14.98 24.96 -8.43
C ASP A 100 15.74 24.62 -7.14
N GLY A 101 16.88 23.96 -7.27
CA GLY A 101 17.67 23.46 -6.13
C GLY A 101 17.08 22.24 -5.40
N THR A 102 16.04 21.61 -5.94
CA THR A 102 15.45 20.38 -5.38
C THR A 102 15.31 19.29 -6.43
N ALA A 103 15.05 18.06 -5.99
CA ALA A 103 14.70 16.94 -6.88
C ALA A 103 13.19 16.84 -7.16
N VAL A 104 12.38 17.79 -6.68
CA VAL A 104 10.92 17.74 -6.82
C VAL A 104 10.48 18.44 -8.09
N ASP A 105 9.80 17.68 -8.93
CA ASP A 105 9.16 18.11 -10.16
C ASP A 105 7.64 17.91 -10.09
N PHE A 106 6.88 18.63 -10.92
CA PHE A 106 5.42 18.62 -10.89
C PHE A 106 4.80 18.65 -12.28
N ASN A 107 3.61 18.07 -12.40
CA ASN A 107 2.70 18.25 -13.53
C ASN A 107 1.33 18.69 -13.03
N ILE A 108 0.72 19.62 -13.78
CA ILE A 108 -0.63 20.12 -13.56
C ILE A 108 -1.41 19.90 -14.84
N TYR A 109 -2.56 19.23 -14.75
CA TYR A 109 -3.38 18.82 -15.88
C TYR A 109 -4.74 19.54 -15.80
N LEU A 110 -4.91 20.61 -16.56
CA LEU A 110 -6.05 21.52 -16.54
C LEU A 110 -7.03 21.19 -17.69
N PRO A 111 -8.20 20.59 -17.43
CA PRO A 111 -9.20 20.33 -18.47
C PRO A 111 -9.63 21.61 -19.19
N GLU A 112 -9.80 21.59 -20.50
CA GLU A 112 -10.21 22.80 -21.26
C GLU A 112 -11.66 23.23 -20.96
N SER A 113 -12.49 22.32 -20.46
CA SER A 113 -13.89 22.59 -20.09
C SER A 113 -14.32 21.78 -18.86
N GLY A 114 -15.46 22.15 -18.26
CA GLY A 114 -16.06 21.43 -17.14
C GLY A 114 -15.43 21.71 -15.76
N TRP A 115 -14.45 22.61 -15.66
CA TRP A 115 -13.86 22.96 -14.38
C TRP A 115 -14.83 23.74 -13.48
N ASN A 116 -15.02 23.25 -12.24
CA ASN A 116 -15.95 23.77 -11.24
C ASN A 116 -15.21 24.24 -9.97
N GLY A 117 -13.99 24.76 -10.12
CA GLY A 117 -13.24 25.35 -8.99
C GLY A 117 -12.49 24.34 -8.13
N ARG A 118 -12.23 23.11 -8.60
CA ARG A 118 -11.62 22.02 -7.81
C ARG A 118 -10.22 21.63 -8.28
N PHE A 119 -9.46 20.95 -7.44
CA PHE A 119 -8.35 20.09 -7.86
C PHE A 119 -8.19 18.86 -6.97
N PHE A 120 -7.60 17.81 -7.54
CA PHE A 120 -7.31 16.55 -6.87
C PHE A 120 -5.82 16.24 -6.93
N GLN A 121 -5.27 15.73 -5.83
CA GLN A 121 -3.84 15.45 -5.71
C GLN A 121 -3.61 14.12 -4.98
N LEU A 122 -3.16 13.12 -5.75
CA LEU A 122 -2.67 11.85 -5.21
C LEU A 122 -1.23 12.03 -4.70
N VAL A 123 -0.99 11.62 -3.46
CA VAL A 123 0.33 11.66 -2.81
C VAL A 123 0.80 10.27 -2.37
N TYR A 124 2.10 10.04 -2.50
CA TYR A 124 2.78 8.83 -2.08
C TYR A 124 4.28 9.12 -1.94
N PRO A 125 5.00 8.56 -0.95
CA PRO A 125 6.39 8.95 -0.67
C PRO A 125 7.38 8.75 -1.82
N LEU A 126 7.04 7.93 -2.82
CA LEU A 126 7.94 7.45 -3.88
C LEU A 126 7.33 7.53 -5.27
N GLN A 127 6.28 8.35 -5.45
CA GLN A 127 5.66 8.52 -6.76
C GLN A 127 6.51 9.39 -7.69
N ASN A 128 6.25 9.31 -8.98
CA ASN A 128 6.67 10.34 -9.93
C ASN A 128 5.58 11.42 -10.05
N SER A 129 5.90 12.49 -10.76
CA SER A 129 4.99 13.60 -11.02
C SER A 129 4.00 13.36 -12.16
N THR A 130 3.94 12.16 -12.75
CA THR A 130 3.04 11.87 -13.87
C THR A 130 1.69 11.37 -13.33
N ALA A 131 0.59 11.95 -13.79
CA ALA A 131 -0.75 11.43 -13.57
C ALA A 131 -1.06 10.31 -14.57
N SER A 132 -1.78 9.29 -14.12
CA SER A 132 -2.41 8.33 -15.03
C SER A 132 -3.59 8.96 -15.78
N ASP A 133 -3.93 8.37 -16.93
CA ASP A 133 -5.11 8.76 -17.71
C ASP A 133 -6.39 8.76 -16.86
N ARG A 134 -6.51 7.78 -15.95
CA ARG A 134 -7.65 7.65 -15.04
C ARG A 134 -7.72 8.81 -14.05
N GLU A 135 -6.60 9.25 -13.48
CA GLU A 135 -6.57 10.40 -12.56
C GLU A 135 -6.93 11.71 -13.26
N ILE A 136 -6.45 11.92 -14.49
CA ILE A 136 -6.77 13.11 -15.29
C ILE A 136 -8.26 13.13 -15.64
N GLY A 137 -8.77 12.01 -16.16
CA GLY A 137 -10.18 11.90 -16.55
C GLY A 137 -11.15 11.96 -15.35
N PHE A 138 -10.82 11.30 -14.23
CA PHE A 138 -11.61 11.41 -12.99
C PHE A 138 -11.66 12.85 -12.47
N GLY A 139 -10.51 13.53 -12.43
CA GLY A 139 -10.42 14.92 -12.01
C GLY A 139 -11.36 15.80 -12.83
N ALA A 140 -11.27 15.68 -14.16
CA ALA A 140 -12.09 16.44 -15.08
C ALA A 140 -13.59 16.16 -14.95
N GLU A 141 -14.00 14.88 -14.93
CA GLU A 141 -15.40 14.50 -14.76
C GLU A 141 -15.96 14.97 -13.40
N SER A 142 -15.08 15.10 -12.40
CA SER A 142 -15.43 15.59 -11.06
C SER A 142 -15.26 17.10 -10.92
N GLY A 143 -15.04 17.83 -12.02
CA GLY A 143 -14.98 19.29 -12.08
C GLY A 143 -13.68 19.91 -11.55
N GLY A 144 -12.58 19.15 -11.54
CA GLY A 144 -11.28 19.60 -11.07
C GLY A 144 -10.15 19.38 -12.07
N TYR A 145 -9.03 20.09 -11.86
CA TYR A 145 -7.77 19.74 -12.49
C TYR A 145 -6.98 18.76 -11.62
N THR A 146 -6.01 18.07 -12.21
CA THR A 146 -5.18 17.08 -11.49
C THR A 146 -3.79 17.65 -11.22
N VAL A 147 -3.28 17.45 -10.01
CA VAL A 147 -1.92 17.84 -9.60
C VAL A 147 -1.14 16.60 -9.21
N ARG A 148 0.10 16.51 -9.70
CA ARG A 148 1.06 15.49 -9.31
C ARG A 148 2.43 16.12 -9.08
N ALA A 149 3.07 15.76 -7.99
CA ALA A 149 4.47 16.06 -7.72
C ALA A 149 5.25 14.75 -7.55
N SER A 150 6.54 14.75 -7.88
CA SER A 150 7.41 13.63 -7.51
C SER A 150 7.52 13.56 -5.99
N GLY A 151 7.29 12.35 -5.48
CA GLY A 151 7.13 12.09 -4.06
C GLY A 151 8.45 12.17 -3.32
N LEU A 152 8.42 12.82 -2.17
CA LEU A 152 9.39 12.66 -1.10
C LEU A 152 8.62 12.35 0.20
N PRO A 153 9.27 11.78 1.24
CA PRO A 153 8.62 11.49 2.51
C PRO A 153 8.29 12.77 3.31
N THR A 154 7.34 13.58 2.84
CA THR A 154 6.82 14.81 3.47
C THR A 154 5.73 15.44 2.58
N TYR A 155 4.81 16.22 3.15
CA TYR A 155 3.76 16.95 2.40
C TYR A 155 4.25 18.27 1.77
N ARG A 156 5.48 18.72 2.05
CA ARG A 156 5.93 20.10 1.73
C ARG A 156 6.00 20.36 0.22
N GLY A 157 6.59 19.42 -0.53
CA GLY A 157 6.67 19.51 -2.00
C GLY A 157 5.29 19.45 -2.65
N ASP A 158 4.41 18.58 -2.14
CA ASP A 158 3.02 18.49 -2.57
C ASP A 158 2.25 19.79 -2.32
N ALA A 159 2.42 20.42 -1.15
CA ALA A 159 1.80 21.70 -0.84
C ALA A 159 2.28 22.82 -1.77
N ALA A 160 3.59 22.86 -2.07
CA ALA A 160 4.14 23.83 -3.00
C ALA A 160 3.57 23.62 -4.42
N ALA A 161 3.48 22.38 -4.90
CA ALA A 161 2.90 22.05 -6.20
C ALA A 161 1.41 22.40 -6.28
N ALA A 162 0.63 22.15 -5.21
CA ALA A 162 -0.76 22.55 -5.10
C ALA A 162 -0.93 24.07 -5.26
N LYS A 163 -0.07 24.85 -4.60
CA LYS A 163 -0.09 26.32 -4.68
C LYS A 163 0.28 26.85 -6.07
N VAL A 164 1.26 26.25 -6.73
CA VAL A 164 1.57 26.55 -8.13
C VAL A 164 0.38 26.21 -9.04
N GLY A 165 -0.25 25.05 -8.81
CA GLY A 165 -1.48 24.65 -9.51
C GLY A 165 -2.61 25.66 -9.37
N MET A 166 -2.89 26.13 -8.15
CA MET A 166 -3.91 27.15 -7.91
C MET A 166 -3.60 28.48 -8.62
N MET A 167 -2.32 28.89 -8.61
CA MET A 167 -1.89 30.10 -9.30
C MET A 167 -2.09 29.99 -10.83
N ILE A 168 -1.69 28.87 -11.43
CA ILE A 168 -1.86 28.62 -12.87
C ILE A 168 -3.35 28.51 -13.23
N ALA A 169 -4.14 27.80 -12.43
CA ALA A 169 -5.57 27.66 -12.66
C ALA A 169 -6.33 29.00 -12.58
N ARG A 170 -5.94 29.91 -11.68
CA ARG A 170 -6.50 31.27 -11.59
C ARG A 170 -6.26 32.06 -12.88
N GLU A 171 -5.07 31.96 -13.47
CA GLU A 171 -4.76 32.65 -14.73
C GLU A 171 -5.45 31.98 -15.93
N TYR A 172 -5.44 30.64 -15.98
CA TYR A 172 -5.98 29.88 -17.10
C TYR A 172 -7.52 29.99 -17.19
N TYR A 173 -8.23 29.78 -16.08
CA TYR A 173 -9.69 29.77 -16.07
C TYR A 173 -10.35 31.11 -15.76
N LYS A 174 -9.60 32.07 -15.19
CA LYS A 174 -10.10 33.40 -14.79
C LYS A 174 -11.43 33.33 -14.00
N PRO A 175 -11.51 32.51 -12.92
CA PRO A 175 -12.75 32.29 -12.21
C PRO A 175 -13.27 33.59 -11.57
N LYS A 176 -14.60 33.73 -11.52
CA LYS A 176 -15.26 34.85 -10.82
C LYS A 176 -15.04 34.82 -9.31
N ASN A 177 -14.86 33.62 -8.75
CA ASN A 177 -14.52 33.42 -7.34
C ASN A 177 -13.06 33.00 -7.23
N HIS A 178 -12.28 33.66 -6.36
CA HIS A 178 -10.87 33.34 -6.18
C HIS A 178 -10.61 32.04 -5.39
N LYS A 179 -11.64 31.48 -4.74
CA LYS A 179 -11.53 30.24 -3.97
C LYS A 179 -11.44 29.03 -4.91
N ILE A 180 -10.36 28.26 -4.76
CA ILE A 180 -10.17 26.96 -5.39
C ILE A 180 -10.15 25.90 -4.28
N HIS A 181 -10.92 24.83 -4.44
CA HIS A 181 -11.01 23.74 -3.49
C HIS A 181 -10.05 22.60 -3.85
N GLY A 182 -9.07 22.35 -2.98
CA GLY A 182 -8.12 21.23 -3.12
C GLY A 182 -8.51 19.99 -2.32
N TYR A 183 -8.29 18.81 -2.90
CA TYR A 183 -8.52 17.52 -2.26
C TYR A 183 -7.27 16.64 -2.35
N ILE A 184 -6.66 16.35 -1.21
CA ILE A 184 -5.48 15.49 -1.11
C ILE A 184 -5.89 14.06 -0.75
N TYR A 185 -5.27 13.07 -1.38
CA TYR A 185 -5.52 11.68 -1.04
C TYR A 185 -4.28 10.82 -1.23
N GLY A 186 -4.20 9.73 -0.48
CA GLY A 186 -3.06 8.83 -0.54
C GLY A 186 -3.30 7.58 0.30
N GLY A 187 -2.80 6.44 -0.19
CA GLY A 187 -2.89 5.17 0.48
C GLY A 187 -1.59 4.70 1.12
N SER A 188 -1.64 3.90 2.19
CA SER A 188 -0.46 3.29 2.81
C SER A 188 0.56 4.35 3.24
N GLY A 189 1.80 4.35 2.74
CA GLY A 189 2.76 5.45 2.98
C GLY A 189 2.25 6.83 2.55
N GLY A 190 1.40 6.91 1.52
CA GLY A 190 0.71 8.14 1.11
C GLY A 190 -0.32 8.62 2.13
N SER A 191 -0.94 7.72 2.90
CA SER A 191 -1.84 8.12 3.98
C SER A 191 -1.11 8.84 5.12
N LEU A 192 0.16 8.49 5.38
CA LEU A 192 1.02 9.20 6.33
C LEU A 192 1.24 10.65 5.88
N ILE A 193 1.54 10.85 4.58
CA ILE A 193 1.69 12.18 3.98
C ILE A 193 0.38 12.95 4.08
N THR A 194 -0.75 12.33 3.73
CA THR A 194 -2.08 12.94 3.78
C THR A 194 -2.44 13.41 5.20
N VAL A 195 -2.21 12.58 6.23
CA VAL A 195 -2.42 13.00 7.62
C VAL A 195 -1.49 14.16 7.97
N GLY A 196 -0.20 14.04 7.64
CA GLY A 196 0.78 15.12 7.88
C GLY A 196 0.42 16.43 7.20
N ALA A 197 -0.11 16.38 5.98
CA ALA A 197 -0.62 17.53 5.25
C ALA A 197 -1.77 18.18 6.02
N MET A 198 -2.77 17.42 6.46
CA MET A 198 -3.91 18.00 7.16
C MET A 198 -3.58 18.50 8.57
N GLU A 199 -2.65 17.86 9.29
CA GLU A 199 -2.20 18.34 10.62
C GLU A 199 -1.33 19.62 10.53
N ASN A 200 -0.60 19.81 9.44
CA ASN A 200 0.46 20.82 9.35
C ASN A 200 0.25 21.89 8.27
N THR A 201 -0.86 21.82 7.52
CA THR A 201 -1.19 22.84 6.53
C THR A 201 -2.56 23.48 6.75
N VAL A 202 -2.70 24.73 6.34
CA VAL A 202 -3.94 25.52 6.42
C VAL A 202 -4.20 26.18 5.06
N GLY A 203 -5.39 25.99 4.50
CA GLY A 203 -5.80 26.64 3.24
C GLY A 203 -5.23 26.03 1.96
N VAL A 204 -4.33 25.04 2.03
CA VAL A 204 -3.81 24.35 0.83
C VAL A 204 -4.82 23.35 0.27
N TRP A 205 -5.42 22.53 1.15
CA TRP A 205 -6.49 21.59 0.80
C TRP A 205 -7.72 21.84 1.67
N SER A 206 -8.90 21.72 1.08
CA SER A 206 -10.19 21.83 1.78
C SER A 206 -10.51 20.55 2.58
N GLY A 207 -10.06 19.40 2.09
CA GLY A 207 -10.22 18.13 2.78
C GLY A 207 -9.33 17.02 2.23
N ALA A 208 -9.34 15.89 2.91
CA ALA A 208 -8.51 14.74 2.61
C ALA A 208 -9.25 13.40 2.57
N LEU A 209 -8.73 12.47 1.79
CA LEU A 209 -9.11 11.06 1.83
C LEU A 209 -7.88 10.18 2.08
N THR A 210 -7.81 9.50 3.22
CA THR A 210 -6.79 8.47 3.45
C THR A 210 -7.32 7.11 3.04
N LEU A 211 -6.49 6.33 2.36
CA LEU A 211 -6.81 4.98 1.90
C LEU A 211 -5.91 3.98 2.64
N VAL A 212 -6.42 2.81 3.03
CA VAL A 212 -5.62 1.74 3.68
C VAL A 212 -4.63 2.32 4.71
N GLN A 213 -5.20 2.99 5.71
CA GLN A 213 -4.55 3.98 6.55
C GLN A 213 -3.40 3.36 7.35
N ALA A 214 -2.22 3.92 7.15
CA ALA A 214 -1.08 3.68 8.01
C ALA A 214 -1.11 4.63 9.21
N VAL A 215 -0.67 4.10 10.34
CA VAL A 215 -0.56 4.77 11.65
C VAL A 215 0.85 4.50 12.21
N PRO A 216 1.27 5.11 13.32
CA PRO A 216 2.66 5.03 13.79
C PRO A 216 3.23 3.61 13.97
N VAL A 217 2.37 2.61 14.19
CA VAL A 217 2.78 1.21 14.39
C VAL A 217 2.74 0.35 13.12
N SER A 218 2.22 0.84 12.00
CA SER A 218 1.87 -0.04 10.86
C SER A 218 3.06 -0.77 10.23
N ILE A 219 4.28 -0.27 10.38
CA ILE A 219 5.48 -0.97 9.87
C ILE A 219 5.76 -2.27 10.65
N ASN A 220 5.27 -2.40 11.89
CA ASN A 220 5.34 -3.65 12.65
C ASN A 220 4.42 -4.73 12.09
N ASN A 221 3.42 -4.39 11.27
CA ASN A 221 2.52 -5.37 10.64
C ASN A 221 3.30 -6.45 9.89
N TRP A 222 4.42 -6.07 9.27
CA TRP A 222 5.27 -6.99 8.53
C TRP A 222 5.94 -8.03 9.42
N SER A 223 6.44 -7.66 10.60
CA SER A 223 7.04 -8.63 11.52
C SER A 223 5.97 -9.57 12.09
N ILE A 224 4.79 -9.04 12.44
CA ILE A 224 3.65 -9.84 12.93
C ILE A 224 3.29 -10.94 11.93
N ARG A 225 3.17 -10.57 10.65
CA ARG A 225 2.86 -11.49 9.56
C ARG A 225 3.97 -12.48 9.28
N ALA A 226 5.22 -12.00 9.24
CA ALA A 226 6.36 -12.84 8.95
C ALA A 226 6.57 -13.89 10.04
N LEU A 227 6.41 -13.53 11.32
CA LEU A 227 6.45 -14.49 12.43
C LEU A 227 5.39 -15.58 12.25
N ALA A 228 4.16 -15.19 11.96
CA ALA A 228 3.08 -16.14 11.74
C ALA A 228 3.32 -17.00 10.48
N GLY A 229 3.80 -16.43 9.39
CA GLY A 229 4.18 -17.18 8.19
C GLY A 229 5.27 -18.23 8.46
N LEU A 230 6.33 -17.84 9.17
CA LEU A 230 7.44 -18.73 9.54
C LEU A 230 6.98 -19.95 10.36
N VAL A 231 6.01 -19.76 11.25
CA VAL A 231 5.52 -20.80 12.16
C VAL A 231 4.44 -21.66 11.52
N LEU A 232 3.54 -21.05 10.74
CA LEU A 232 2.34 -21.71 10.20
C LEU A 232 2.57 -22.39 8.84
N GLN A 233 3.69 -22.13 8.16
CA GLN A 233 3.95 -22.62 6.79
C GLN A 233 3.73 -24.13 6.59
N ASN A 234 4.05 -24.94 7.61
CA ASN A 234 3.91 -26.40 7.53
C ASN A 234 2.46 -26.89 7.53
N ASN A 235 1.51 -26.09 8.02
CA ASN A 235 0.07 -26.39 8.02
C ASN A 235 -0.71 -25.48 7.05
N SER A 236 -0.01 -24.89 6.07
CA SER A 236 -0.59 -23.94 5.12
C SER A 236 -1.79 -24.53 4.38
N ALA A 237 -1.71 -25.78 3.92
CA ALA A 237 -2.78 -26.44 3.17
C ALA A 237 -4.07 -26.58 4.00
N GLU A 238 -3.95 -27.00 5.26
CA GLU A 238 -5.07 -27.17 6.18
C GLU A 238 -5.71 -25.83 6.55
N ILE A 239 -4.89 -24.83 6.86
CA ILE A 239 -5.35 -23.46 7.18
C ILE A 239 -6.09 -22.86 5.98
N GLU A 240 -5.51 -22.93 4.79
CA GLU A 240 -6.13 -22.39 3.58
C GLU A 240 -7.43 -23.12 3.24
N ASN A 241 -7.47 -24.44 3.36
CA ASN A 241 -8.69 -25.21 3.12
C ASN A 241 -9.80 -24.88 4.13
N ALA A 242 -9.46 -24.65 5.41
CA ALA A 242 -10.43 -24.26 6.43
C ALA A 242 -11.02 -22.86 6.17
N LEU A 243 -10.26 -21.94 5.58
CA LEU A 243 -10.64 -20.53 5.43
C LEU A 243 -11.15 -20.13 4.05
N ARG A 244 -10.86 -20.92 3.01
CA ARG A 244 -11.46 -20.72 1.68
C ARG A 244 -12.98 -20.92 1.74
N PRO A 245 -13.74 -20.38 0.76
CA PRO A 245 -15.19 -20.57 0.70
C PRO A 245 -15.58 -22.05 0.87
N GLY A 246 -16.61 -22.34 1.66
CA GLY A 246 -17.05 -23.70 1.98
C GLY A 246 -16.17 -24.48 2.97
N GLY A 247 -15.04 -23.91 3.42
CA GLY A 247 -14.21 -24.46 4.48
C GLY A 247 -14.90 -24.48 5.85
N SER A 248 -14.33 -25.22 6.79
CA SER A 248 -14.90 -25.39 8.14
C SER A 248 -14.93 -24.09 8.96
N GLY A 249 -14.05 -23.13 8.65
CA GLY A 249 -13.75 -21.97 9.49
C GLY A 249 -12.93 -22.30 10.75
N ASP A 250 -12.73 -23.58 11.06
CA ASP A 250 -11.92 -24.04 12.19
C ASP A 250 -10.48 -24.30 11.74
N VAL A 251 -9.60 -23.36 12.07
CA VAL A 251 -8.16 -23.49 11.86
C VAL A 251 -7.46 -24.15 13.05
N TYR A 252 -8.07 -24.22 14.23
CA TYR A 252 -7.37 -24.59 15.45
C TYR A 252 -7.14 -26.10 15.57
N SER A 253 -8.01 -26.92 14.98
CA SER A 253 -7.92 -28.38 15.04
C SER A 253 -6.63 -28.94 14.42
N SER A 254 -6.03 -28.27 13.44
CA SER A 254 -4.76 -28.68 12.82
C SER A 254 -3.51 -28.14 13.53
N LEU A 255 -3.65 -27.13 14.39
CA LEU A 255 -2.51 -26.42 14.98
C LEU A 255 -2.08 -27.01 16.34
N ASN A 256 -0.78 -27.16 16.53
CA ASN A 256 -0.18 -27.42 17.84
C ASN A 256 -0.18 -26.14 18.73
N LEU A 257 0.19 -26.27 20.00
CA LEU A 257 0.14 -25.16 20.95
C LEU A 257 0.96 -23.93 20.53
N THR A 258 2.15 -24.13 19.95
CA THR A 258 3.02 -23.03 19.49
C THR A 258 2.39 -22.30 18.31
N GLU A 259 1.87 -23.06 17.35
CA GLU A 259 1.18 -22.53 16.17
C GLU A 259 -0.10 -21.78 16.54
N ARG A 260 -0.90 -22.33 17.47
CA ARG A 260 -2.11 -21.67 18.00
C ARG A 260 -1.78 -20.32 18.63
N THR A 261 -0.76 -20.30 19.50
CA THR A 261 -0.33 -19.07 20.19
C THR A 261 0.08 -18.00 19.19
N VAL A 262 0.84 -18.36 18.16
CA VAL A 262 1.29 -17.40 17.13
C VAL A 262 0.13 -16.94 16.23
N PHE A 263 -0.80 -17.83 15.89
CA PHE A 263 -2.01 -17.47 15.15
C PHE A 263 -2.91 -16.52 15.96
N GLU A 264 -3.07 -16.77 17.26
CA GLU A 264 -3.80 -15.90 18.19
C GLU A 264 -3.13 -14.54 18.34
N GLU A 265 -1.80 -14.48 18.48
CA GLU A 265 -1.04 -13.22 18.52
C GLU A 265 -1.25 -12.41 17.25
N ALA A 266 -1.07 -13.03 16.08
CA ALA A 266 -1.27 -12.35 14.80
C ALA A 266 -2.69 -11.82 14.64
N THR A 267 -3.69 -12.61 15.05
CA THR A 267 -5.10 -12.22 15.02
C THR A 267 -5.40 -11.07 15.98
N ALA A 268 -4.92 -11.13 17.22
CA ALA A 268 -5.14 -10.11 18.24
C ALA A 268 -4.45 -8.78 17.89
N LEU A 269 -3.32 -8.83 17.17
CA LEU A 269 -2.64 -7.65 16.66
C LEU A 269 -3.27 -7.10 15.36
N GLY A 270 -4.20 -7.83 14.74
CA GLY A 270 -5.05 -7.33 13.65
C GLY A 270 -4.83 -7.97 12.28
N VAL A 271 -4.00 -9.01 12.15
CA VAL A 271 -3.95 -9.79 10.90
C VAL A 271 -5.33 -10.39 10.65
N ARG A 272 -5.84 -10.21 9.44
CA ARG A 272 -7.19 -10.66 9.08
C ARG A 272 -7.22 -12.17 8.96
N ILE A 273 -8.10 -12.81 9.74
CA ILE A 273 -8.28 -14.27 9.71
C ILE A 273 -8.50 -14.76 8.27
N LYS A 274 -9.40 -14.11 7.52
CA LYS A 274 -9.67 -14.44 6.12
C LYS A 274 -8.46 -14.29 5.19
N GLY A 275 -7.48 -13.46 5.53
CA GLY A 275 -6.25 -13.30 4.73
C GLY A 275 -5.46 -14.60 4.62
N TRP A 276 -5.52 -15.45 5.64
CA TRP A 276 -4.85 -16.76 5.67
C TRP A 276 -5.47 -17.79 4.71
N GLU A 277 -6.49 -17.45 3.91
CA GLU A 277 -6.89 -18.25 2.75
C GLU A 277 -5.79 -18.38 1.68
N ASN A 278 -4.75 -17.55 1.79
CA ASN A 278 -3.48 -17.66 1.10
C ASN A 278 -2.33 -17.34 2.08
N LEU A 279 -1.64 -18.37 2.59
CA LEU A 279 -0.56 -18.20 3.57
C LEU A 279 0.63 -17.48 2.96
N TYR A 280 0.96 -17.79 1.70
CA TYR A 280 2.10 -17.17 1.03
C TYR A 280 1.96 -15.64 0.96
N GLU A 281 0.82 -15.14 0.48
CA GLU A 281 0.56 -13.70 0.40
C GLU A 281 0.53 -13.04 1.78
N THR A 282 -0.06 -13.71 2.77
CA THR A 282 -0.19 -13.16 4.11
C THR A 282 1.15 -13.15 4.86
N GLY A 283 1.89 -14.26 4.91
CA GLY A 283 3.04 -14.38 5.83
C GLY A 283 4.40 -14.65 5.20
N ALA A 284 4.47 -15.01 3.91
CA ALA A 284 5.70 -15.55 3.30
C ALA A 284 6.02 -14.99 1.91
N SER A 285 5.43 -13.86 1.52
CA SER A 285 5.61 -13.32 0.16
C SER A 285 6.96 -12.62 -0.02
N GLU A 286 7.49 -12.67 -1.25
CA GLU A 286 8.71 -11.93 -1.60
C GLU A 286 8.57 -10.42 -1.32
N THR A 287 7.39 -9.88 -1.57
CA THR A 287 7.09 -8.47 -1.33
C THR A 287 7.16 -8.11 0.15
N LEU A 288 6.68 -8.98 1.03
CA LEU A 288 6.78 -8.80 2.48
C LEU A 288 8.25 -8.83 2.92
N TRP A 289 8.99 -9.84 2.48
CA TRP A 289 10.39 -10.00 2.86
C TRP A 289 11.27 -8.85 2.34
N GLU A 290 11.02 -8.38 1.13
CA GLU A 290 11.74 -7.24 0.56
C GLU A 290 11.40 -5.93 1.28
N ALA A 291 10.14 -5.72 1.70
CA ALA A 291 9.75 -4.58 2.51
C ALA A 291 10.44 -4.60 3.89
N MET A 292 10.47 -5.76 4.54
CA MET A 292 11.19 -5.94 5.81
C MET A 292 12.67 -5.65 5.67
N ARG A 293 13.33 -6.13 4.61
CA ARG A 293 14.76 -5.92 4.38
C ARG A 293 15.08 -4.44 4.09
N SER A 294 14.40 -3.87 3.10
CA SER A 294 14.72 -2.55 2.54
C SER A 294 14.24 -1.37 3.39
N VAL A 295 13.18 -1.56 4.18
CA VAL A 295 12.59 -0.49 5.00
C VAL A 295 12.92 -0.69 6.48
N SER A 296 12.28 -1.66 7.15
CA SER A 296 12.37 -1.79 8.60
C SER A 296 13.75 -2.28 9.05
N GLY A 297 14.29 -3.32 8.43
CA GLY A 297 15.62 -3.87 8.72
C GLY A 297 16.73 -2.83 8.47
N SER A 298 16.68 -2.15 7.32
CA SER A 298 17.61 -1.06 7.02
C SER A 298 17.52 0.10 8.01
N ALA A 299 16.32 0.46 8.48
CA ALA A 299 16.14 1.50 9.50
C ALA A 299 16.64 1.06 10.88
N VAL A 300 16.36 -0.20 11.28
CA VAL A 300 16.84 -0.78 12.55
C VAL A 300 18.36 -0.78 12.60
N MET A 301 19.03 -1.22 11.53
CA MET A 301 20.50 -1.21 11.47
C MET A 301 21.12 0.20 11.63
N ARG A 302 20.38 1.26 11.30
CA ARG A 302 20.84 2.65 11.47
C ARG A 302 20.46 3.26 12.81
N MET A 303 19.26 2.98 13.30
CA MET A 303 18.66 3.68 14.44
C MET A 303 18.77 2.89 15.76
N ASP A 304 18.88 1.57 15.67
CA ASP A 304 18.99 0.65 16.81
C ASP A 304 19.95 -0.52 16.49
N PRO A 305 21.24 -0.25 16.24
CA PRO A 305 22.18 -1.24 15.73
C PRO A 305 22.46 -2.40 16.70
N SER A 306 22.18 -2.25 18.01
CA SER A 306 22.38 -3.36 18.96
C SER A 306 21.23 -4.38 18.96
N TYR A 307 20.10 -4.09 18.30
CA TYR A 307 18.93 -4.97 18.32
C TYR A 307 19.25 -6.41 17.93
N ILE A 308 20.06 -6.60 16.88
CA ILE A 308 20.36 -7.94 16.38
C ILE A 308 21.18 -8.73 17.40
N GLU A 309 22.17 -8.12 18.03
CA GLU A 309 22.96 -8.79 19.06
C GLU A 309 22.14 -9.04 20.33
N ASP A 310 21.29 -8.10 20.73
CA ASP A 310 20.43 -8.27 21.90
C ASP A 310 19.41 -9.40 21.66
N PHE A 311 18.83 -9.48 20.46
CA PHE A 311 17.86 -10.50 20.08
C PHE A 311 18.40 -11.93 20.25
N TRP A 312 19.67 -12.15 19.88
CA TRP A 312 20.27 -13.48 19.92
C TRP A 312 20.91 -13.83 21.27
N ASN A 313 21.27 -12.84 22.08
CA ASN A 313 22.13 -13.07 23.26
C ASN A 313 21.50 -12.65 24.61
N GLN A 314 20.51 -11.75 24.65
CA GLN A 314 19.96 -11.24 25.91
C GLN A 314 18.73 -12.03 26.38
N PRO A 315 18.52 -12.24 27.70
CA PRO A 315 17.35 -12.93 28.22
C PRO A 315 16.02 -12.28 27.81
N GLY A 316 15.00 -13.10 27.55
CA GLY A 316 13.65 -12.65 27.18
C GLY A 316 13.48 -12.28 25.70
N TYR A 317 14.54 -12.37 24.89
CA TYR A 317 14.45 -12.30 23.43
C TYR A 317 14.27 -13.69 22.81
N LEU A 318 13.57 -13.74 21.68
CA LEU A 318 13.13 -14.99 21.07
C LEU A 318 14.31 -15.83 20.54
N GLY A 319 15.40 -15.18 20.15
CA GLY A 319 16.61 -15.88 19.70
C GLY A 319 17.30 -16.66 20.83
N SER A 320 17.22 -16.17 22.07
CA SER A 320 17.90 -16.74 23.25
C SER A 320 16.98 -17.53 24.17
N GLU A 321 15.65 -17.36 24.09
CA GLU A 321 14.71 -17.98 25.02
C GLU A 321 14.64 -19.52 24.87
N ASP A 322 14.50 -20.21 26.00
CA ASP A 322 14.26 -21.65 26.04
C ASP A 322 12.76 -21.94 25.88
N SER A 323 12.28 -21.81 24.65
CA SER A 323 10.90 -22.08 24.26
C SER A 323 10.84 -22.84 22.93
N LYS A 324 9.70 -23.46 22.63
CA LYS A 324 9.46 -24.09 21.32
C LYS A 324 9.53 -23.10 20.16
N LEU A 325 9.14 -21.85 20.37
CA LEU A 325 9.25 -20.82 19.35
C LEU A 325 10.71 -20.37 19.18
N GLY A 326 11.47 -20.22 20.27
CA GLY A 326 12.91 -19.93 20.21
C GLY A 326 13.72 -21.05 19.56
N GLU A 327 13.35 -22.32 19.78
CA GLU A 327 13.91 -23.48 19.07
C GLU A 327 13.72 -23.38 17.56
N ILE A 328 12.57 -22.90 17.07
CA ILE A 328 12.32 -22.68 15.64
C ILE A 328 13.33 -21.66 15.10
N PHE A 329 13.51 -20.52 15.77
CA PHE A 329 14.44 -19.48 15.32
C PHE A 329 15.89 -19.97 15.28
N ARG A 330 16.36 -20.68 16.33
CA ARG A 330 17.71 -21.23 16.37
C ARG A 330 17.94 -22.32 15.33
N ARG A 331 16.92 -23.11 15.00
CA ARG A 331 16.99 -24.13 13.94
C ARG A 331 17.12 -23.51 12.56
N GLU A 332 16.40 -22.42 12.29
CA GLU A 332 16.43 -21.73 11.00
C GLU A 332 17.64 -20.79 10.84
N MET A 333 18.40 -20.56 11.91
CA MET A 333 19.55 -19.66 11.89
C MET A 333 20.68 -20.21 11.01
N LEU A 334 21.13 -19.37 10.09
CA LEU A 334 22.33 -19.55 9.30
C LEU A 334 23.38 -18.56 9.83
N ASP A 335 24.52 -19.09 10.25
CA ASP A 335 25.65 -18.30 10.76
C ASP A 335 26.95 -19.10 10.60
N TYR A 336 27.58 -19.02 9.42
CA TYR A 336 28.75 -19.86 9.11
C TYR A 336 29.69 -19.23 8.08
N LYS A 337 30.97 -19.62 8.11
CA LYS A 337 31.96 -19.25 7.10
C LYS A 337 32.04 -20.32 6.00
N THR A 338 32.19 -19.90 4.76
CA THR A 338 32.42 -20.78 3.60
C THR A 338 33.21 -20.04 2.53
N SER A 339 33.48 -20.68 1.40
CA SER A 339 34.21 -20.09 0.27
C SER A 339 33.37 -20.12 -0.99
N ILE A 340 33.57 -19.13 -1.85
CA ILE A 340 32.95 -19.07 -3.19
C ILE A 340 33.68 -20.06 -4.10
N ILE A 341 32.97 -21.06 -4.63
CA ILE A 341 33.50 -22.04 -5.60
C ILE A 341 33.38 -21.53 -7.02
N SER A 342 32.30 -20.86 -7.36
CA SER A 342 32.12 -20.23 -8.67
C SER A 342 31.12 -19.07 -8.61
N ILE A 343 31.19 -18.18 -9.60
CA ILE A 343 30.34 -17.00 -9.73
C ILE A 343 29.72 -17.02 -11.11
N GLN A 344 28.39 -17.03 -11.18
CA GLN A 344 27.68 -16.77 -12.42
C GLN A 344 27.48 -15.27 -12.57
N ARG A 345 27.70 -14.77 -13.79
CA ARG A 345 27.53 -13.36 -14.15
C ARG A 345 26.51 -13.21 -15.27
N ASP A 346 25.79 -12.10 -15.27
CA ASP A 346 24.89 -11.73 -16.37
C ASP A 346 25.65 -11.19 -17.60
N ALA A 347 24.89 -10.75 -18.61
CA ALA A 347 25.45 -10.18 -19.84
C ALA A 347 26.31 -8.92 -19.60
N ASN A 348 26.09 -8.20 -18.50
CA ASN A 348 26.84 -7.01 -18.10
C ASN A 348 28.01 -7.34 -17.15
N GLN A 349 28.36 -8.62 -16.99
CA GLN A 349 29.40 -9.10 -16.08
C GLN A 349 29.09 -8.86 -14.59
N ILE A 350 27.84 -8.61 -14.23
CA ILE A 350 27.41 -8.42 -12.83
C ILE A 350 27.18 -9.80 -12.20
N PRO A 351 27.70 -10.09 -10.99
CA PRO A 351 27.40 -11.32 -10.26
C PRO A 351 25.89 -11.47 -10.01
N VAL A 352 25.32 -12.60 -10.43
CA VAL A 352 23.90 -12.93 -10.20
C VAL A 352 23.71 -14.18 -9.35
N GLU A 353 24.72 -15.06 -9.30
CA GLU A 353 24.65 -16.29 -8.52
C GLU A 353 26.04 -16.67 -7.99
N LEU A 354 26.09 -17.19 -6.77
CA LEU A 354 27.28 -17.71 -6.10
C LEU A 354 27.08 -19.20 -5.80
N ALA A 355 28.01 -20.04 -6.24
CA ALA A 355 28.13 -21.40 -5.72
C ALA A 355 29.13 -21.39 -4.56
N LEU A 356 28.73 -21.95 -3.43
CA LEU A 356 29.47 -22.00 -2.17
C LEU A 356 30.04 -23.40 -1.93
N ASP A 357 31.04 -23.51 -1.06
CA ASP A 357 31.61 -24.80 -0.70
C ASP A 357 30.70 -25.59 0.27
N ALA A 358 30.05 -24.88 1.18
CA ALA A 358 29.11 -25.43 2.16
C ALA A 358 27.66 -25.04 1.81
N ALA A 359 26.75 -26.01 1.93
CA ALA A 359 25.32 -25.79 1.74
C ALA A 359 24.70 -25.05 2.93
N SER A 360 23.66 -24.27 2.65
CA SER A 360 22.79 -23.69 3.68
C SER A 360 21.93 -24.81 4.26
N LYS A 361 22.20 -25.22 5.50
CA LYS A 361 21.38 -26.22 6.21
C LYS A 361 20.11 -25.59 6.78
N SER A 362 19.24 -25.09 5.91
CA SER A 362 17.90 -24.64 6.27
C SER A 362 16.86 -25.24 5.33
N THR A 363 15.66 -25.44 5.87
CA THR A 363 14.47 -25.89 5.14
C THR A 363 13.68 -24.73 4.52
N GLY A 364 14.11 -23.48 4.72
CA GLY A 364 13.43 -22.28 4.25
C GLY A 364 14.30 -21.39 3.37
N THR A 365 13.63 -20.50 2.64
CA THR A 365 14.28 -19.54 1.76
C THR A 365 14.37 -18.19 2.44
N TYR A 366 15.59 -17.72 2.75
CA TYR A 366 15.81 -16.49 3.50
C TYR A 366 16.70 -15.49 2.79
N TRP A 367 16.50 -14.21 3.10
CA TRP A 367 17.50 -13.19 2.81
C TRP A 367 18.75 -13.44 3.63
N LEU A 368 19.88 -13.37 2.95
CA LEU A 368 21.20 -13.61 3.48
C LEU A 368 22.03 -12.34 3.42
N ASP A 369 22.67 -12.07 4.53
CA ASP A 369 23.78 -11.17 4.68
C ASP A 369 25.08 -11.95 4.42
N ILE A 370 25.80 -11.56 3.37
CA ILE A 370 27.02 -12.23 2.91
C ILE A 370 28.18 -11.26 3.09
N SER A 371 28.92 -11.44 4.18
CA SER A 371 30.10 -10.60 4.49
C SER A 371 31.32 -11.18 3.80
N ILE A 372 32.02 -10.37 3.02
CA ILE A 372 33.25 -10.74 2.32
C ILE A 372 34.41 -10.65 3.31
N ILE A 373 35.16 -11.74 3.49
CA ILE A 373 36.23 -11.82 4.50
C ILE A 373 37.60 -11.79 3.81
N SER A 374 38.49 -10.92 4.28
CA SER A 374 39.87 -10.86 3.85
C SER A 374 40.66 -12.09 4.33
N LYS A 375 41.88 -12.28 3.80
CA LYS A 375 42.79 -13.33 4.29
C LYS A 375 43.16 -13.15 5.77
N ASP A 376 43.13 -11.92 6.25
CA ASP A 376 43.46 -11.55 7.62
C ASP A 376 42.24 -11.61 8.56
N GLY A 377 41.05 -11.96 8.04
CA GLY A 377 39.82 -12.13 8.82
C GLY A 377 38.94 -10.89 8.91
N GLU A 378 39.34 -9.78 8.27
CA GLU A 378 38.59 -8.52 8.25
C GLU A 378 37.38 -8.57 7.30
N VAL A 379 36.29 -7.88 7.64
CA VAL A 379 35.12 -7.75 6.75
C VAL A 379 35.37 -6.62 5.75
N LEU A 380 35.53 -6.98 4.48
CA LEU A 380 35.82 -6.04 3.38
C LEU A 380 34.57 -5.33 2.85
N GLY A 381 33.40 -5.95 3.03
CA GLY A 381 32.13 -5.45 2.54
C GLY A 381 31.05 -6.51 2.70
N LYS A 382 29.80 -6.11 2.42
CA LYS A 382 28.63 -6.97 2.61
C LYS A 382 27.74 -6.90 1.39
N VAL A 383 27.33 -8.07 0.91
CA VAL A 383 26.32 -8.19 -0.16
C VAL A 383 25.10 -8.92 0.38
N THR A 384 23.94 -8.59 -0.15
CA THR A 384 22.71 -9.32 0.10
C THR A 384 22.53 -10.38 -0.97
N GLY A 385 22.15 -11.58 -0.57
CA GLY A 385 21.70 -12.63 -1.47
C GLY A 385 20.56 -13.42 -0.88
N LYS A 386 20.14 -14.47 -1.58
CA LYS A 386 19.04 -15.32 -1.17
C LYS A 386 19.41 -16.77 -1.43
N GLY A 387 19.22 -17.64 -0.43
CA GLY A 387 19.38 -19.08 -0.62
C GLY A 387 18.31 -19.65 -1.56
N LEU A 388 18.52 -20.87 -2.07
CA LEU A 388 17.45 -21.62 -2.73
C LEU A 388 16.70 -22.49 -1.72
N ASP A 389 15.45 -22.83 -2.02
CA ASP A 389 14.59 -23.71 -1.22
C ASP A 389 15.03 -25.18 -1.28
N ASN A 390 16.23 -25.47 -0.77
CA ASN A 390 16.81 -26.80 -0.72
C ASN A 390 18.00 -26.81 0.26
N SER A 391 17.87 -27.56 1.35
CA SER A 391 18.88 -27.69 2.41
C SER A 391 20.23 -28.28 1.98
N ILE A 392 20.32 -28.78 0.73
CA ILE A 392 21.53 -29.33 0.11
C ILE A 392 22.08 -28.34 -0.94
N SER A 393 21.33 -27.30 -1.30
CA SER A 393 21.78 -26.29 -2.25
C SER A 393 22.98 -25.54 -1.70
N LYS A 394 24.00 -25.47 -2.54
CA LYS A 394 25.19 -24.64 -2.34
C LYS A 394 25.10 -23.31 -3.08
N THR A 395 23.91 -22.97 -3.58
CA THR A 395 23.72 -21.84 -4.48
C THR A 395 22.99 -20.70 -3.79
N VAL A 396 23.49 -19.49 -3.99
CA VAL A 396 22.89 -18.24 -3.50
C VAL A 396 22.72 -17.27 -4.65
N THR A 397 21.48 -16.80 -4.86
CA THR A 397 21.18 -15.75 -5.82
C THR A 397 21.57 -14.40 -5.24
N VAL A 398 22.38 -13.63 -5.97
CA VAL A 398 22.80 -12.29 -5.55
C VAL A 398 21.65 -11.32 -5.79
N HIS A 399 21.34 -10.50 -4.78
CA HIS A 399 20.33 -9.47 -4.94
C HIS A 399 20.79 -8.42 -5.97
N PRO A 400 19.93 -7.95 -6.90
CA PRO A 400 20.36 -7.02 -7.95
C PRO A 400 20.79 -5.64 -7.41
N ASN A 401 20.30 -5.23 -6.23
CA ASN A 401 20.57 -3.90 -5.66
C ASN A 401 21.74 -3.90 -4.66
N ASN A 402 22.84 -4.57 -4.99
CA ASN A 402 24.07 -4.49 -4.22
C ASN A 402 24.97 -3.35 -4.73
N ASP A 403 25.84 -2.83 -3.86
CA ASP A 403 26.86 -1.85 -4.26
C ASP A 403 27.82 -2.49 -5.29
N PRO A 404 27.93 -1.92 -6.51
CA PRO A 404 28.85 -2.42 -7.53
C PRO A 404 30.31 -2.50 -7.06
N ALA A 405 30.75 -1.59 -6.19
CA ALA A 405 32.10 -1.60 -5.63
C ALA A 405 32.31 -2.84 -4.76
N VAL A 406 31.34 -3.20 -3.93
CA VAL A 406 31.40 -4.41 -3.10
C VAL A 406 31.26 -5.68 -3.95
N LEU A 407 30.40 -5.69 -4.97
CA LEU A 407 30.28 -6.82 -5.90
C LEU A 407 31.59 -7.13 -6.63
N SER A 408 32.41 -6.10 -6.90
CA SER A 408 33.72 -6.28 -7.55
C SER A 408 34.73 -7.06 -6.70
N LEU A 409 34.52 -7.14 -5.38
CA LEU A 409 35.35 -7.90 -4.44
C LEU A 409 35.06 -9.41 -4.48
N LEU A 410 33.94 -9.83 -5.10
CA LEU A 410 33.58 -11.24 -5.19
C LEU A 410 34.46 -11.96 -6.21
N GLN A 411 35.30 -12.87 -5.71
CA GLN A 411 36.16 -13.73 -6.52
C GLN A 411 36.03 -15.20 -6.10
N GLN A 412 36.28 -16.11 -7.04
CA GLN A 412 36.42 -17.53 -6.70
C GLN A 412 37.52 -17.71 -5.62
N GLY A 413 37.26 -18.56 -4.64
CA GLY A 413 38.11 -18.81 -3.48
C GLY A 413 37.97 -17.79 -2.36
N THR A 414 37.21 -16.70 -2.54
CA THR A 414 36.98 -15.70 -1.49
C THR A 414 36.20 -16.34 -0.34
N GLN A 415 36.68 -16.13 0.89
CA GLN A 415 35.95 -16.54 2.07
C GLN A 415 34.81 -15.55 2.33
N VAL A 416 33.64 -16.09 2.64
CA VAL A 416 32.45 -15.31 2.98
C VAL A 416 31.84 -15.84 4.28
N HIS A 417 31.23 -14.94 5.04
CA HIS A 417 30.39 -15.28 6.19
C HIS A 417 28.93 -15.09 5.79
N ILE A 418 28.17 -16.18 5.87
CA ILE A 418 26.76 -16.23 5.53
C ILE A 418 25.95 -16.10 6.82
N SER A 419 25.04 -15.14 6.86
CA SER A 419 24.14 -14.94 8.00
C SER A 419 22.70 -14.63 7.56
N ASN A 420 21.70 -15.17 8.25
CA ASN A 420 20.31 -14.69 8.17
C ASN A 420 19.83 -14.10 9.52
N ARG A 421 20.75 -13.87 10.46
CA ARG A 421 20.45 -13.42 11.84
C ARG A 421 19.59 -12.17 11.87
N MET A 422 19.90 -11.19 11.01
CA MET A 422 19.12 -9.96 10.91
C MET A 422 17.70 -10.25 10.41
N PHE A 423 17.58 -10.99 9.30
CA PHE A 423 16.29 -11.32 8.70
C PHE A 423 15.36 -12.05 9.69
N LEU A 424 15.88 -13.05 10.40
CA LEU A 424 15.12 -13.76 11.44
C LEU A 424 14.74 -12.84 12.59
N ALA A 425 15.68 -12.08 13.17
CA ALA A 425 15.38 -11.15 14.27
C ALA A 425 14.25 -10.16 13.92
N MET A 426 14.17 -9.74 12.65
CA MET A 426 13.09 -8.85 12.19
C MET A 426 11.69 -9.48 12.23
N HIS A 427 11.55 -10.81 12.28
CA HIS A 427 10.24 -11.47 12.43
C HIS A 427 9.59 -11.16 13.78
N ALA A 428 10.37 -10.82 14.81
CA ALA A 428 9.85 -10.58 16.16
C ALA A 428 9.87 -9.10 16.57
N LEU A 429 10.18 -8.17 15.66
CA LEU A 429 10.39 -6.75 16.00
C LEU A 429 9.21 -6.13 16.76
N HIS A 430 7.97 -6.48 16.40
CA HIS A 430 6.75 -5.96 17.05
C HIS A 430 6.67 -6.29 18.55
N ARG A 431 7.24 -7.42 18.99
CA ARG A 431 7.26 -7.81 20.40
C ARG A 431 8.13 -6.88 21.24
N TYR A 432 9.18 -6.31 20.64
CA TYR A 432 10.15 -5.45 21.32
C TYR A 432 9.96 -3.95 21.03
N SER A 433 8.89 -3.58 20.34
CA SER A 433 8.58 -2.20 19.93
C SER A 433 7.12 -1.84 20.22
N VAL A 434 6.63 -2.26 21.39
CA VAL A 434 5.27 -1.98 21.85
C VAL A 434 5.10 -0.45 22.00
N PRO A 435 4.07 0.16 21.39
CA PRO A 435 3.90 1.61 21.39
C PRO A 435 3.72 2.16 22.81
N LYS A 436 4.43 3.25 23.13
CA LYS A 436 4.35 3.91 24.44
C LYS A 436 3.04 4.70 24.62
N ARG A 437 2.48 5.22 23.53
CA ARG A 437 1.20 5.93 23.53
C ARG A 437 0.05 4.95 23.75
N SER A 438 -0.86 5.28 24.66
CA SER A 438 -2.06 4.49 24.95
C SER A 438 -3.03 4.42 23.77
N GLY A 439 -3.83 3.36 23.72
CA GLY A 439 -5.01 3.24 22.84
C GLY A 439 -4.81 2.36 21.62
N PHE A 440 -3.57 1.96 21.29
CA PHE A 440 -3.27 0.92 20.30
C PHE A 440 -3.73 -0.46 20.81
N HIS A 441 -5.04 -0.66 20.87
CA HIS A 441 -5.67 -1.76 21.60
C HIS A 441 -5.27 -3.16 21.11
N GLY A 442 -4.87 -3.34 19.85
CA GLY A 442 -4.30 -4.62 19.40
C GLY A 442 -3.03 -5.03 20.17
N TYR A 443 -2.21 -4.04 20.57
CA TYR A 443 -0.99 -4.28 21.35
C TYR A 443 -1.25 -4.60 22.82
N ASP A 444 -2.48 -4.53 23.30
CA ASP A 444 -2.81 -4.95 24.67
C ASP A 444 -2.59 -6.47 24.84
N TYR A 445 -2.60 -7.25 23.75
CA TYR A 445 -2.18 -8.66 23.74
C TYR A 445 -0.72 -8.87 24.20
N LEU A 446 0.14 -7.86 24.00
CA LEU A 446 1.55 -7.90 24.37
C LEU A 446 1.83 -7.24 25.73
N ARG A 447 0.78 -7.03 26.54
CA ARG A 447 0.84 -6.43 27.86
C ARG A 447 0.29 -7.37 28.93
N ASP A 448 0.83 -7.27 30.13
CA ASP A 448 0.31 -7.97 31.30
C ASP A 448 -0.96 -7.29 31.87
N SER A 449 -1.51 -7.84 32.94
CA SER A 449 -2.68 -7.27 33.63
C SER A 449 -2.44 -5.89 34.26
N ASN A 450 -1.18 -5.46 34.42
CA ASN A 450 -0.81 -4.12 34.88
C ASN A 450 -0.55 -3.15 33.70
N GLY A 451 -0.68 -3.60 32.46
CA GLY A 451 -0.40 -2.83 31.24
C GLY A 451 1.09 -2.75 30.88
N ALA A 452 1.98 -3.46 31.58
CA ALA A 452 3.40 -3.51 31.28
C ALA A 452 3.67 -4.47 30.11
N PRO A 453 4.60 -4.15 29.18
CA PRO A 453 4.97 -5.08 28.11
C PRO A 453 5.51 -6.41 28.67
N ILE A 454 5.07 -7.54 28.11
CA ILE A 454 5.49 -8.88 28.56
C ILE A 454 6.87 -9.30 28.05
N TYR A 455 7.37 -8.62 27.01
CA TYR A 455 8.69 -8.84 26.42
C TYR A 455 9.62 -7.65 26.68
N PRO A 456 10.96 -7.82 26.63
CA PRO A 456 11.92 -6.71 26.65
C PRO A 456 11.57 -5.63 25.63
N GLN A 457 11.85 -4.36 25.90
CA GLN A 457 11.51 -3.27 24.97
C GLN A 457 12.75 -2.51 24.52
N ARG A 458 12.78 -2.16 23.23
CA ARG A 458 13.83 -1.33 22.65
C ARG A 458 13.67 0.13 23.05
N PRO A 459 14.77 0.86 23.28
CA PRO A 459 14.71 2.28 23.61
C PRO A 459 14.18 3.11 22.43
N VAL A 460 14.45 2.68 21.19
CA VAL A 460 14.07 3.35 19.95
C VAL A 460 12.90 2.62 19.28
N LEU A 461 11.76 3.29 19.15
CA LEU A 461 10.62 2.81 18.37
C LEU A 461 10.83 3.15 16.89
N VAL A 462 11.65 2.34 16.21
CA VAL A 462 12.08 2.60 14.82
C VAL A 462 10.89 2.77 13.87
N THR A 463 9.84 1.97 14.01
CA THR A 463 8.63 2.03 13.18
C THR A 463 7.89 3.35 13.31
N GLU A 464 7.78 3.89 14.52
CA GLU A 464 7.22 5.21 14.78
C GLU A 464 8.07 6.32 14.16
N GLN A 465 9.41 6.21 14.22
CA GLN A 465 10.30 7.19 13.58
C GLN A 465 10.18 7.19 12.06
N ILE A 466 10.01 6.01 11.43
CA ILE A 466 9.73 5.91 10.00
C ILE A 466 8.42 6.62 9.66
N ALA A 467 7.35 6.33 10.41
CA ALA A 467 6.04 6.95 10.18
C ALA A 467 6.06 8.47 10.37
N ARG A 468 6.75 8.95 11.42
CA ARG A 468 6.95 10.38 11.68
C ARG A 468 7.74 11.06 10.58
N SER A 469 8.80 10.43 10.09
CA SER A 469 9.59 10.95 8.97
C SER A 469 8.74 11.03 7.70
N ALA A 470 8.08 9.93 7.32
CA ALA A 470 7.29 9.85 6.08
C ALA A 470 6.09 10.79 6.05
N SER A 471 5.49 11.09 7.19
CA SER A 471 4.40 12.07 7.31
C SER A 471 4.87 13.53 7.36
N GLY A 472 6.17 13.79 7.38
CA GLY A 472 6.69 15.15 7.60
C GLY A 472 6.40 15.67 9.01
N GLY A 473 6.33 14.79 10.02
CA GLY A 473 6.17 15.14 11.42
C GLY A 473 4.75 15.08 11.96
N ALA A 474 3.85 14.30 11.35
CA ALA A 474 2.50 14.10 11.91
C ALA A 474 2.56 13.45 13.29
N THR A 475 1.64 13.88 14.15
CA THR A 475 1.45 13.39 15.51
C THR A 475 0.43 12.26 15.58
N PHE A 476 -0.45 12.14 14.59
CA PHE A 476 -1.63 11.27 14.61
C PHE A 476 -2.47 11.53 15.86
N SER A 477 -2.57 12.79 16.28
CA SER A 477 -3.31 13.19 17.48
C SER A 477 -4.82 13.20 17.26
N GLY A 478 -5.26 13.14 16.01
CA GLY A 478 -6.66 13.32 15.60
C GLY A 478 -7.04 14.78 15.36
N LYS A 479 -6.14 15.73 15.65
CA LYS A 479 -6.33 17.16 15.36
C LYS A 479 -5.78 17.50 13.99
N PHE A 480 -6.65 17.94 13.09
CA PHE A 480 -6.32 18.25 11.70
C PHE A 480 -7.16 19.43 11.17
N ASN A 481 -6.72 20.05 10.09
CA ASN A 481 -7.45 21.12 9.41
C ASN A 481 -8.38 20.56 8.33
N GLY A 482 -9.48 21.25 8.01
CA GLY A 482 -10.42 20.82 6.98
C GLY A 482 -11.32 19.65 7.42
N LYS A 483 -11.66 18.79 6.46
CA LYS A 483 -12.50 17.58 6.64
C LYS A 483 -11.78 16.35 6.11
N MET A 484 -12.01 15.19 6.72
CA MET A 484 -11.30 13.96 6.38
C MET A 484 -12.26 12.78 6.23
N ILE A 485 -12.10 12.03 5.15
CA ILE A 485 -12.64 10.69 5.00
C ILE A 485 -11.48 9.69 5.15
N VAL A 486 -11.74 8.58 5.82
CA VAL A 486 -10.84 7.42 5.87
C VAL A 486 -11.56 6.24 5.24
N MET A 487 -10.88 5.51 4.36
CA MET A 487 -11.39 4.29 3.76
C MET A 487 -10.37 3.16 3.88
N ASP A 488 -10.73 2.09 4.59
CA ASP A 488 -9.89 0.91 4.81
C ASP A 488 -10.47 -0.35 4.18
N SER A 489 -9.61 -1.33 3.90
CA SER A 489 -9.98 -2.56 3.21
C SER A 489 -9.84 -3.79 4.10
N LEU A 490 -10.86 -4.64 4.18
CA LEU A 490 -10.93 -5.72 5.17
C LEU A 490 -10.13 -6.98 4.81
N MET A 491 -9.64 -7.11 3.58
CA MET A 491 -8.67 -8.15 3.20
C MET A 491 -7.24 -7.60 3.19
N ASP A 492 -7.04 -6.36 3.64
CA ASP A 492 -5.70 -5.78 3.74
C ASP A 492 -4.93 -6.41 4.91
N VAL A 493 -3.82 -7.04 4.55
CA VAL A 493 -2.86 -7.62 5.49
C VAL A 493 -1.62 -6.73 5.63
N ASP A 494 -1.44 -5.69 4.83
CA ASP A 494 -0.35 -4.73 4.98
C ASP A 494 -0.74 -3.57 5.91
N ALA A 495 -1.94 -3.00 5.75
CA ALA A 495 -2.53 -2.02 6.68
C ALA A 495 -3.76 -2.63 7.37
N PHE A 496 -3.65 -2.89 8.67
CA PHE A 496 -4.71 -3.58 9.40
C PHE A 496 -5.93 -2.68 9.60
N PRO A 497 -7.17 -3.15 9.31
CA PRO A 497 -8.38 -2.34 9.36
C PRO A 497 -8.67 -1.61 10.69
N TRP A 498 -8.18 -2.14 11.81
CA TRP A 498 -8.37 -1.50 13.12
C TRP A 498 -7.54 -0.21 13.26
N HIS A 499 -6.55 0.03 12.40
CA HIS A 499 -5.78 1.27 12.39
C HIS A 499 -6.66 2.49 12.12
N ALA A 500 -7.61 2.39 11.17
CA ALA A 500 -8.57 3.44 10.91
C ALA A 500 -9.53 3.66 12.10
N ASP A 501 -9.97 2.60 12.78
CA ASP A 501 -10.75 2.70 14.02
C ASP A 501 -9.95 3.38 15.14
N TRP A 502 -8.68 3.01 15.29
CA TRP A 502 -7.77 3.65 16.25
C TRP A 502 -7.63 5.15 15.97
N TYR A 503 -7.49 5.53 14.70
CA TYR A 503 -7.37 6.94 14.33
C TYR A 503 -8.69 7.68 14.56
N LYS A 504 -9.84 7.08 14.21
CA LYS A 504 -11.17 7.62 14.58
C LYS A 504 -11.27 7.91 16.08
N LYS A 505 -10.82 6.99 16.94
CA LYS A 505 -10.77 7.20 18.40
C LYS A 505 -9.83 8.35 18.82
N GLN A 506 -8.78 8.67 18.05
CA GLN A 506 -7.97 9.87 18.32
C GLN A 506 -8.74 11.14 17.95
N VAL A 507 -9.45 11.12 16.82
CA VAL A 507 -10.29 12.23 16.36
C VAL A 507 -11.45 12.49 17.33
N GLU A 508 -12.10 11.43 17.85
CA GLU A 508 -13.17 11.53 18.86
C GLU A 508 -12.71 12.24 20.13
N LYS A 509 -11.47 11.96 20.59
CA LYS A 509 -10.89 12.66 21.75
C LYS A 509 -10.70 14.16 21.53
N VAL A 510 -10.55 14.60 20.28
CA VAL A 510 -10.30 16.00 19.92
C VAL A 510 -11.61 16.75 19.70
N TYR A 511 -12.56 16.16 18.99
CA TYR A 511 -13.78 16.84 18.56
C TYR A 511 -15.05 16.43 19.31
N GLY A 512 -15.03 15.33 20.08
CA GLY A 512 -16.21 14.86 20.81
C GLY A 512 -17.42 14.71 19.90
N ASP A 513 -18.53 15.35 20.28
CA ASP A 513 -19.79 15.32 19.53
C ASP A 513 -19.70 15.98 18.14
N ASP A 514 -18.72 16.86 17.92
CA ASP A 514 -18.50 17.54 16.63
C ASP A 514 -17.70 16.69 15.62
N ILE A 515 -17.35 15.45 15.96
CA ILE A 515 -16.58 14.57 15.07
C ILE A 515 -17.26 14.43 13.71
N ASP A 516 -18.58 14.40 13.69
CA ASP A 516 -19.36 14.17 12.48
C ASP A 516 -19.24 15.30 11.46
N ASP A 517 -18.83 16.50 11.88
CA ASP A 517 -18.56 17.63 10.99
C ASP A 517 -17.13 17.63 10.44
N LYS A 518 -16.27 16.74 10.93
CA LYS A 518 -14.84 16.68 10.62
C LYS A 518 -14.39 15.38 9.99
N PHE A 519 -14.95 14.24 10.40
CA PHE A 519 -14.42 12.91 10.08
C PHE A 519 -15.48 11.88 9.70
N ARG A 520 -15.13 11.02 8.72
CA ARG A 520 -15.96 9.89 8.24
C ARG A 520 -15.09 8.66 8.01
N LEU A 521 -15.57 7.49 8.42
CA LEU A 521 -14.89 6.20 8.23
C LEU A 521 -15.74 5.24 7.40
N HIS A 522 -15.11 4.65 6.39
CA HIS A 522 -15.68 3.66 5.49
C HIS A 522 -14.78 2.42 5.42
N TYR A 523 -15.42 1.27 5.25
CA TYR A 523 -14.73 0.02 4.98
C TYR A 523 -15.22 -0.61 3.67
N THR A 524 -14.32 -1.32 2.99
CA THR A 524 -14.58 -2.19 1.85
C THR A 524 -14.24 -3.64 2.19
N GLU A 525 -15.13 -4.58 1.90
CA GLU A 525 -15.02 -5.97 2.36
C GLU A 525 -13.97 -6.78 1.59
N ASN A 526 -14.10 -6.90 0.27
CA ASN A 526 -13.28 -7.82 -0.54
C ASN A 526 -12.17 -7.10 -1.32
N ALA A 527 -11.53 -6.11 -0.71
CA ALA A 527 -10.38 -5.41 -1.27
C ALA A 527 -9.15 -5.59 -0.36
N ASP A 528 -7.97 -5.56 -0.96
CA ASP A 528 -6.68 -5.65 -0.24
C ASP A 528 -5.96 -4.28 -0.20
N HIS A 529 -4.63 -4.31 -0.02
CA HIS A 529 -3.78 -3.13 0.03
C HIS A 529 -3.62 -2.42 -1.33
N GLN A 530 -3.87 -3.11 -2.44
CA GLN A 530 -3.46 -2.64 -3.76
C GLN A 530 -4.40 -1.55 -4.29
N MET A 531 -3.86 -0.37 -4.54
CA MET A 531 -4.55 0.68 -5.29
C MET A 531 -4.43 0.44 -6.80
N GLY A 532 -5.56 0.42 -7.50
CA GLY A 532 -5.62 0.18 -8.95
C GLY A 532 -5.96 -1.28 -9.33
N PRO A 533 -5.76 -1.65 -10.60
CA PRO A 533 -6.24 -2.93 -11.12
C PRO A 533 -5.69 -4.14 -10.37
N VAL A 534 -6.57 -5.05 -9.92
CA VAL A 534 -6.16 -6.31 -9.27
C VAL A 534 -5.65 -7.28 -10.34
N ILE A 535 -4.41 -7.76 -10.16
CA ILE A 535 -3.73 -8.63 -11.13
C ILE A 535 -3.23 -9.93 -10.49
N GLY A 536 -2.92 -10.90 -11.33
CA GLY A 536 -2.31 -12.16 -10.90
C GLY A 536 -3.26 -13.02 -10.06
N PRO A 537 -2.74 -13.85 -9.14
CA PRO A 537 -3.54 -14.82 -8.40
C PRO A 537 -4.70 -14.23 -7.60
N LYS A 538 -4.65 -12.94 -7.24
CA LYS A 538 -5.67 -12.24 -6.43
C LYS A 538 -6.93 -11.86 -7.20
N SER A 539 -6.88 -11.83 -8.53
CA SER A 539 -7.98 -11.33 -9.37
C SER A 539 -9.29 -12.07 -9.16
N SER A 540 -9.27 -13.34 -8.74
CA SER A 540 -10.48 -14.10 -8.42
C SER A 540 -11.06 -13.84 -7.01
N ARG A 541 -10.35 -13.13 -6.12
CA ARG A 541 -10.73 -12.98 -4.70
C ARG A 541 -10.70 -11.56 -4.14
N ALA A 542 -10.15 -10.60 -4.87
CA ALA A 542 -10.12 -9.19 -4.48
C ALA A 542 -10.71 -8.28 -5.58
N VAL A 543 -11.28 -7.14 -5.17
CA VAL A 543 -11.81 -6.11 -6.07
C VAL A 543 -10.90 -4.88 -6.13
N ASP A 544 -10.85 -4.25 -7.29
CA ASP A 544 -10.26 -2.91 -7.45
C ASP A 544 -11.18 -1.89 -6.76
N PHE A 545 -10.68 -1.26 -5.69
CA PHE A 545 -11.45 -0.27 -4.93
C PHE A 545 -11.29 1.16 -5.47
N THR A 546 -10.69 1.35 -6.65
CA THR A 546 -10.45 2.67 -7.24
C THR A 546 -11.73 3.48 -7.44
N GLY A 547 -12.74 2.88 -8.07
CA GLY A 547 -14.03 3.56 -8.24
C GLY A 547 -14.70 3.89 -6.91
N LEU A 548 -14.48 3.10 -5.87
CA LEU A 548 -15.04 3.39 -4.54
C LEU A 548 -14.42 4.66 -3.93
N TYR A 549 -13.09 4.81 -3.95
CA TYR A 549 -12.47 6.03 -3.42
C TYR A 549 -12.73 7.26 -4.29
N GLU A 550 -12.91 7.10 -5.61
CA GLU A 550 -13.32 8.18 -6.52
C GLU A 550 -14.69 8.74 -6.11
N GLN A 551 -15.64 7.86 -5.76
CA GLN A 551 -16.92 8.31 -5.22
C GLN A 551 -16.76 9.01 -3.87
N HIS A 552 -15.87 8.54 -2.98
CA HIS A 552 -15.59 9.24 -1.73
C HIS A 552 -14.91 10.60 -1.92
N LEU A 553 -14.08 10.78 -2.95
CA LEU A 553 -13.53 12.09 -3.31
C LEU A 553 -14.61 13.06 -3.80
N ARG A 554 -15.62 12.56 -4.54
CA ARG A 554 -16.81 13.34 -4.90
C ARG A 554 -17.65 13.69 -3.67
N ASP A 555 -17.81 12.74 -2.74
CA ASP A 555 -18.55 12.98 -1.49
C ASP A 555 -17.83 14.02 -0.60
N LEU A 556 -16.50 13.93 -0.52
CA LEU A 556 -15.64 14.87 0.20
C LEU A 556 -15.75 16.28 -0.39
N SER A 557 -15.80 16.40 -1.72
CA SER A 557 -15.87 17.71 -2.37
C SER A 557 -17.19 18.42 -2.06
N VAL A 558 -18.31 17.71 -2.19
CA VAL A 558 -19.62 18.21 -1.79
C VAL A 558 -19.62 18.62 -0.32
N TRP A 559 -19.05 17.80 0.56
CA TRP A 559 -19.03 18.08 1.99
C TRP A 559 -18.21 19.32 2.36
N CYS A 560 -17.04 19.49 1.76
CA CYS A 560 -16.20 20.67 1.94
C CYS A 560 -16.80 21.95 1.36
N GLU A 561 -17.52 21.85 0.25
CA GLU A 561 -18.10 22.98 -0.48
C GLU A 561 -19.43 23.45 0.11
N THR A 562 -20.26 22.53 0.58
CA THR A 562 -21.65 22.81 0.99
C THR A 562 -21.91 22.67 2.49
N GLY A 563 -21.01 22.02 3.22
CA GLY A 563 -21.22 21.67 4.63
C GLY A 563 -21.92 20.32 4.83
N THR A 564 -22.61 19.78 3.82
CA THR A 564 -23.42 18.57 3.94
C THR A 564 -22.69 17.33 3.46
N TYR A 565 -22.62 16.28 4.30
CA TYR A 565 -22.03 15.00 3.92
C TYR A 565 -23.05 14.12 3.18
N PRO A 566 -22.79 13.68 1.93
CA PRO A 566 -23.82 13.03 1.09
C PRO A 566 -23.96 11.52 1.32
N SER A 567 -23.09 10.92 2.14
CA SER A 567 -23.02 9.47 2.35
C SER A 567 -23.28 9.10 3.81
N ILE A 568 -23.54 7.82 4.05
CA ILE A 568 -23.65 7.27 5.40
C ILE A 568 -22.38 6.46 5.69
N PRO A 569 -21.65 6.72 6.79
CA PRO A 569 -20.50 5.91 7.20
C PRO A 569 -20.82 4.43 7.30
N THR A 570 -19.79 3.59 7.15
CA THR A 570 -19.93 2.15 7.37
C THR A 570 -20.31 1.87 8.82
N ASN A 571 -21.30 1.00 9.04
CA ASN A 571 -21.54 0.41 10.36
C ASN A 571 -20.61 -0.79 10.56
N TYR A 572 -19.96 -0.89 11.71
CA TYR A 572 -19.01 -1.96 12.00
C TYR A 572 -18.88 -2.21 13.50
N THR A 573 -18.37 -3.39 13.85
CA THR A 573 -17.90 -3.71 15.21
C THR A 573 -16.41 -4.02 15.18
N VAL A 574 -15.74 -3.86 16.32
CA VAL A 574 -14.35 -4.28 16.50
C VAL A 574 -14.29 -5.25 17.67
N GLN A 575 -13.84 -6.47 17.40
CA GLN A 575 -13.58 -7.49 18.43
C GLN A 575 -12.21 -8.09 18.19
N ASN A 576 -11.34 -8.09 19.21
CA ASN A 576 -9.97 -8.62 19.11
C ASN A 576 -9.19 -8.05 17.90
N ALA A 577 -9.25 -6.73 17.71
CA ALA A 577 -8.67 -6.02 16.56
C ALA A 577 -9.19 -6.47 15.18
N GLN A 578 -10.28 -7.26 15.13
CA GLN A 578 -10.97 -7.65 13.91
C GLN A 578 -12.16 -6.72 13.66
N VAL A 579 -12.16 -6.05 12.51
CA VAL A 579 -13.30 -5.25 12.05
C VAL A 579 -14.30 -6.17 11.35
N GLU A 580 -15.57 -6.10 11.76
CA GLU A 580 -16.66 -6.89 11.19
C GLU A 580 -17.77 -5.97 10.66
N LEU A 581 -18.31 -6.34 9.50
CA LEU A 581 -19.42 -5.62 8.87
C LEU A 581 -20.71 -6.41 9.01
N PRO A 582 -21.85 -5.74 9.19
CA PRO A 582 -23.15 -6.37 9.03
C PRO A 582 -23.29 -7.07 7.67
N ALA A 583 -24.06 -8.15 7.65
CA ALA A 583 -24.30 -8.92 6.43
C ALA A 583 -25.25 -8.19 5.46
N ALA A 584 -26.29 -7.54 5.99
CA ALA A 584 -27.29 -6.84 5.18
C ALA A 584 -26.80 -5.48 4.68
N ALA A 585 -27.12 -5.12 3.43
CA ALA A 585 -26.72 -3.84 2.83
C ALA A 585 -27.30 -2.63 3.57
N SER A 586 -28.53 -2.75 4.07
CA SER A 586 -29.23 -1.71 4.85
C SER A 586 -28.56 -1.41 6.20
N GLU A 587 -28.01 -2.44 6.86
CA GLU A 587 -27.32 -2.31 8.14
C GLU A 587 -25.87 -1.88 7.99
N ARG A 588 -25.18 -2.42 6.98
CA ARG A 588 -23.78 -2.13 6.65
C ARG A 588 -23.57 -0.68 6.22
N LYS A 589 -24.54 -0.09 5.51
CA LYS A 589 -24.48 1.27 4.96
C LYS A 589 -23.29 1.43 3.99
N SER A 590 -22.69 2.62 3.89
CA SER A 590 -21.62 2.95 2.94
C SER A 590 -22.06 2.72 1.48
N LEU A 591 -21.10 2.50 0.57
CA LEU A 591 -21.34 2.50 -0.88
C LEU A 591 -21.26 1.12 -1.52
N GLN A 592 -20.70 0.13 -0.84
CA GLN A 592 -20.37 -1.16 -1.43
C GLN A 592 -21.60 -2.08 -1.53
N PRO A 593 -21.92 -2.65 -2.72
CA PRO A 593 -23.03 -3.60 -2.84
C PRO A 593 -22.74 -4.88 -2.06
N VAL A 594 -23.78 -5.52 -1.54
CA VAL A 594 -23.73 -6.85 -0.93
C VAL A 594 -24.24 -7.89 -1.93
N ILE A 595 -23.54 -9.01 -2.03
CA ILE A 595 -23.85 -10.08 -2.99
C ILE A 595 -24.04 -11.40 -2.22
N GLU A 596 -25.16 -12.06 -2.50
CA GLU A 596 -25.43 -13.44 -2.11
C GLU A 596 -25.34 -14.33 -3.36
N LEU A 597 -24.69 -15.48 -3.20
CA LEU A 597 -24.49 -16.48 -4.23
C LEU A 597 -24.83 -17.84 -3.65
N SER A 598 -25.68 -18.60 -4.35
CA SER A 598 -26.08 -19.94 -3.92
C SER A 598 -26.42 -20.87 -5.08
N ILE A 599 -26.39 -22.17 -4.82
CA ILE A 599 -26.97 -23.23 -5.66
C ILE A 599 -27.99 -23.95 -4.79
N ASN A 600 -29.24 -24.04 -5.24
CA ASN A 600 -30.33 -24.65 -4.47
C ASN A 600 -30.49 -24.10 -3.03
N GLY A 601 -30.11 -22.83 -2.80
CA GLY A 601 -30.15 -22.20 -1.48
C GLY A 601 -28.88 -22.40 -0.63
N GLU A 602 -27.97 -23.27 -1.04
CA GLU A 602 -26.74 -23.59 -0.32
C GLU A 602 -25.55 -22.71 -0.74
N LYS A 603 -24.62 -22.46 0.20
CA LYS A 603 -23.41 -21.63 0.01
C LYS A 603 -22.19 -22.42 -0.44
N ASP A 604 -22.33 -23.72 -0.59
CA ASP A 604 -21.44 -24.63 -1.30
C ASP A 604 -22.27 -25.77 -1.88
N ALA A 605 -21.75 -26.45 -2.91
CA ALA A 605 -22.51 -27.49 -3.59
C ALA A 605 -21.61 -28.55 -4.21
N GLU A 606 -22.16 -29.76 -4.33
CA GLU A 606 -21.62 -30.84 -5.14
C GLU A 606 -22.46 -30.99 -6.40
N VAL A 607 -21.82 -31.07 -7.56
CA VAL A 607 -22.49 -31.12 -8.87
C VAL A 607 -21.79 -32.12 -9.79
N GLN A 608 -22.50 -32.65 -10.78
CA GLN A 608 -21.91 -33.58 -11.75
C GLN A 608 -21.31 -32.84 -12.94
N ALA A 609 -20.14 -33.30 -13.40
CA ALA A 609 -19.53 -32.83 -14.64
C ALA A 609 -20.50 -33.01 -15.84
N GLY A 610 -20.61 -31.99 -16.68
CA GLY A 610 -21.48 -31.96 -17.85
C GLY A 610 -22.95 -31.65 -17.56
N ARG A 611 -23.39 -31.62 -16.28
CA ARG A 611 -24.74 -31.17 -15.92
C ARG A 611 -24.83 -29.64 -15.88
N MET A 612 -26.04 -29.13 -16.10
CA MET A 612 -26.32 -27.70 -15.98
C MET A 612 -26.58 -27.35 -14.53
N VAL A 613 -25.84 -26.39 -14.01
CA VAL A 613 -25.95 -25.84 -12.67
C VAL A 613 -26.58 -24.46 -12.77
N THR A 614 -27.57 -24.19 -11.92
CA THR A 614 -28.23 -22.87 -11.85
C THR A 614 -27.74 -22.14 -10.61
N PHE A 615 -27.00 -21.05 -10.82
CA PHE A 615 -26.56 -20.15 -9.76
C PHE A 615 -27.64 -19.11 -9.50
N LYS A 616 -28.05 -18.97 -8.24
CA LYS A 616 -28.92 -17.88 -7.78
C LYS A 616 -28.07 -16.76 -7.22
N ILE A 617 -28.29 -15.56 -7.74
CA ILE A 617 -27.55 -14.34 -7.39
C ILE A 617 -28.53 -13.30 -6.88
N ARG A 618 -28.31 -12.78 -5.67
CA ARG A 618 -29.03 -11.64 -5.12
C ARG A 618 -28.04 -10.55 -4.77
N ILE A 619 -28.34 -9.32 -5.19
CA ILE A 619 -27.46 -8.17 -4.99
C ILE A 619 -28.28 -7.03 -4.41
N GLU A 620 -27.78 -6.43 -3.34
CA GLU A 620 -28.39 -5.26 -2.69
C GLU A 620 -27.38 -4.13 -2.58
N VAL A 621 -27.75 -2.96 -3.10
CA VAL A 621 -26.99 -1.72 -2.96
C VAL A 621 -27.48 -1.03 -1.68
N PRO A 622 -26.59 -0.59 -0.77
CA PRO A 622 -27.00 0.12 0.44
C PRO A 622 -27.94 1.31 0.15
N PRO A 623 -28.92 1.61 1.00
CA PRO A 623 -29.81 2.75 0.81
C PRO A 623 -29.03 4.06 0.61
N GLY A 624 -29.32 4.78 -0.47
CA GLY A 624 -28.63 6.02 -0.84
C GLY A 624 -27.29 5.84 -1.56
N ALA A 625 -26.75 4.62 -1.68
CA ALA A 625 -25.48 4.36 -2.37
C ALA A 625 -25.58 4.35 -3.90
N GLY A 626 -26.79 4.23 -4.45
CA GLY A 626 -27.04 4.30 -5.89
C GLY A 626 -27.73 3.05 -6.43
N LYS A 627 -27.29 2.57 -7.60
CA LYS A 627 -27.92 1.46 -8.32
C LYS A 627 -26.87 0.52 -8.93
N LEU A 628 -27.23 -0.74 -9.09
CA LEU A 628 -26.42 -1.74 -9.77
C LEU A 628 -26.27 -1.40 -11.27
N VAL A 629 -25.04 -1.43 -11.78
CA VAL A 629 -24.71 -1.10 -13.18
C VAL A 629 -23.96 -2.21 -13.92
N SER A 630 -23.27 -3.11 -13.21
CA SER A 630 -22.60 -4.27 -13.80
C SER A 630 -22.78 -5.53 -12.95
N LEU A 631 -22.87 -6.68 -13.64
CA LEU A 631 -22.81 -8.02 -13.08
C LEU A 631 -21.86 -8.86 -13.93
N GLU A 632 -20.89 -9.51 -13.30
CA GLU A 632 -19.91 -10.35 -13.96
C GLU A 632 -19.71 -11.66 -13.19
N CYS A 633 -19.45 -12.75 -13.91
CA CYS A 633 -19.26 -14.08 -13.33
C CYS A 633 -17.95 -14.70 -13.80
N ASP A 634 -17.23 -15.34 -12.90
CA ASP A 634 -16.10 -16.23 -13.13
C ASP A 634 -16.39 -17.56 -12.44
N PHE A 635 -17.04 -18.49 -13.15
CA PHE A 635 -17.47 -19.76 -12.55
C PHE A 635 -16.33 -20.78 -12.37
N GLU A 636 -15.19 -20.57 -13.03
CA GLU A 636 -14.00 -21.42 -12.90
C GLU A 636 -13.05 -20.92 -11.79
N GLY A 637 -13.22 -19.68 -11.29
CA GLY A 637 -12.40 -19.10 -10.22
C GLY A 637 -10.99 -18.71 -10.68
N THR A 638 -10.85 -18.34 -11.96
CA THR A 638 -9.57 -18.06 -12.63
C THR A 638 -9.17 -16.59 -12.63
N GLY A 639 -10.08 -15.69 -12.25
CA GLY A 639 -9.95 -14.24 -12.39
C GLY A 639 -10.44 -13.70 -13.73
N HIS A 640 -10.99 -14.56 -14.59
CA HIS A 640 -11.55 -14.16 -15.89
C HIS A 640 -13.07 -13.95 -15.78
N PHE A 641 -13.46 -12.69 -15.59
CA PHE A 641 -14.86 -12.31 -15.43
C PHE A 641 -15.57 -12.12 -16.78
N VAL A 642 -16.79 -12.66 -16.88
CA VAL A 642 -17.66 -12.52 -18.05
C VAL A 642 -18.91 -11.74 -17.64
N LYS A 643 -19.16 -10.63 -18.33
CA LYS A 643 -20.35 -9.80 -18.13
C LYS A 643 -21.64 -10.58 -18.38
N LYS A 644 -22.64 -10.41 -17.50
CA LYS A 644 -23.96 -11.04 -17.57
C LYS A 644 -25.07 -9.99 -17.59
N SER A 645 -26.20 -10.38 -18.18
CA SER A 645 -27.44 -9.62 -18.02
C SER A 645 -28.00 -9.85 -16.62
N PHE A 646 -28.57 -8.80 -16.05
CA PHE A 646 -29.15 -8.80 -14.71
C PHE A 646 -30.51 -8.08 -14.70
N GLY A 647 -31.15 -7.98 -15.87
CA GLY A 647 -32.36 -7.18 -16.07
C GLY A 647 -32.04 -5.70 -16.28
N GLY A 648 -32.15 -4.89 -15.22
CA GLY A 648 -32.09 -3.43 -15.31
C GLY A 648 -31.37 -2.75 -14.15
N VAL A 649 -31.07 -1.45 -14.31
CA VAL A 649 -30.42 -0.63 -13.27
C VAL A 649 -31.37 -0.43 -12.10
N ALA A 650 -31.09 -1.10 -10.98
CA ALA A 650 -31.94 -1.11 -9.80
C ALA A 650 -31.09 -1.14 -8.51
N PRO A 651 -31.63 -0.69 -7.36
CA PRO A 651 -30.94 -0.79 -6.08
C PRO A 651 -30.89 -2.23 -5.52
N SER A 652 -31.74 -3.13 -6.02
CA SER A 652 -31.75 -4.55 -5.66
C SER A 652 -32.05 -5.38 -6.90
N VAL A 653 -31.34 -6.50 -7.06
CA VAL A 653 -31.49 -7.41 -8.19
C VAL A 653 -31.41 -8.86 -7.72
N GLU A 654 -32.32 -9.68 -8.23
CA GLU A 654 -32.30 -11.14 -8.11
C GLU A 654 -32.30 -11.73 -9.52
N THR A 655 -31.34 -12.61 -9.82
CA THR A 655 -31.21 -13.23 -11.13
C THR A 655 -30.63 -14.64 -11.00
N THR A 656 -30.78 -15.43 -12.06
CA THR A 656 -30.12 -16.73 -12.19
C THR A 656 -29.16 -16.75 -13.37
N VAL A 657 -28.09 -17.53 -13.25
CA VAL A 657 -27.13 -17.76 -14.33
C VAL A 657 -26.80 -19.24 -14.38
N CYS A 658 -26.88 -19.85 -15.56
CA CYS A 658 -26.56 -21.26 -15.74
C CYS A 658 -25.12 -21.44 -16.19
N TYR A 659 -24.47 -22.50 -15.69
CA TYR A 659 -23.12 -22.91 -16.11
C TYR A 659 -22.97 -24.43 -16.04
N SER A 660 -22.07 -25.00 -16.86
CA SER A 660 -21.77 -26.43 -16.86
C SER A 660 -20.26 -26.66 -16.80
N TYR A 661 -19.82 -27.30 -15.73
CA TYR A 661 -18.43 -27.69 -15.54
C TYR A 661 -18.09 -28.90 -16.41
N ARG A 662 -16.98 -28.82 -17.15
CA ARG A 662 -16.52 -29.93 -18.02
C ARG A 662 -15.53 -30.87 -17.35
N ARG A 663 -14.90 -30.42 -16.27
CA ARG A 663 -13.82 -31.13 -15.57
C ARG A 663 -14.23 -31.35 -14.12
N LYS A 664 -13.86 -32.51 -13.59
CA LYS A 664 -13.95 -32.79 -12.16
C LYS A 664 -12.94 -31.94 -11.39
N GLY A 665 -13.25 -31.63 -10.14
CA GLY A 665 -12.37 -30.85 -9.26
C GLY A 665 -13.12 -29.89 -8.35
N THR A 666 -12.37 -29.15 -7.54
CA THR A 666 -12.92 -28.07 -6.70
C THR A 666 -12.76 -26.73 -7.40
N PHE A 667 -13.87 -26.00 -7.52
CA PHE A 667 -13.94 -24.68 -8.12
C PHE A 667 -14.39 -23.65 -7.09
N PHE A 668 -13.95 -22.40 -7.28
CA PHE A 668 -14.36 -21.26 -6.47
C PHE A 668 -15.07 -20.22 -7.36
N PRO A 669 -16.29 -20.52 -7.83
CA PRO A 669 -17.06 -19.59 -8.63
C PRO A 669 -17.24 -18.25 -7.92
N THR A 670 -17.04 -17.18 -8.66
CA THR A 670 -17.06 -15.80 -8.18
C THR A 670 -18.06 -14.98 -8.98
N VAL A 671 -18.86 -14.21 -8.27
CA VAL A 671 -19.74 -13.19 -8.84
C VAL A 671 -19.26 -11.82 -8.39
N MET A 672 -19.08 -10.91 -9.34
CA MET A 672 -18.69 -9.52 -9.09
C MET A 672 -19.82 -8.59 -9.52
N ALA A 673 -20.07 -7.56 -8.73
CA ALA A 673 -21.09 -6.55 -8.99
C ALA A 673 -20.51 -5.15 -8.81
N ALA A 674 -20.93 -4.22 -9.67
CA ALA A 674 -20.58 -2.81 -9.57
C ALA A 674 -21.84 -1.96 -9.38
N SER A 675 -21.81 -1.05 -8.42
CA SER A 675 -22.84 -0.01 -8.26
C SER A 675 -22.29 1.38 -8.58
N HIS A 676 -23.15 2.27 -9.05
CA HIS A 676 -22.85 3.66 -9.34
C HIS A 676 -23.93 4.55 -8.72
N ARG A 677 -23.55 5.68 -8.11
CA ARG A 677 -24.46 6.59 -7.39
C ARG A 677 -25.70 6.96 -8.22
N GLU A 678 -25.46 7.38 -9.45
CA GLU A 678 -26.50 7.84 -10.38
C GLU A 678 -27.05 6.72 -11.29
N GLY A 679 -26.48 5.50 -11.20
CA GLY A 679 -26.82 4.40 -12.10
C GLY A 679 -26.29 4.56 -13.53
N ASN A 680 -25.22 5.35 -13.73
CA ASN A 680 -24.57 5.50 -15.02
C ASN A 680 -23.76 4.24 -15.35
N LYS A 681 -24.11 3.58 -16.46
CA LYS A 681 -23.45 2.35 -16.94
C LYS A 681 -22.20 2.61 -17.76
N ASP A 682 -22.04 3.83 -18.26
CA ASP A 682 -21.02 4.20 -19.25
C ASP A 682 -19.84 4.93 -18.59
N SER A 683 -20.00 5.44 -17.36
CA SER A 683 -18.87 6.04 -16.62
C SER A 683 -17.91 4.94 -16.14
N PRO A 684 -16.61 5.06 -16.44
CA PRO A 684 -15.60 4.16 -15.90
C PRO A 684 -15.19 4.53 -14.46
N TYR A 685 -15.65 5.66 -13.94
CA TYR A 685 -15.28 6.20 -12.64
C TYR A 685 -16.37 5.97 -11.59
N ALA A 686 -16.02 6.15 -10.32
CA ALA A 686 -16.96 6.10 -9.20
C ALA A 686 -17.73 4.77 -9.07
N LEU A 687 -17.19 3.67 -9.61
CA LEU A 687 -17.77 2.33 -9.53
C LEU A 687 -17.42 1.66 -8.20
N SER A 688 -18.43 1.36 -7.40
CA SER A 688 -18.26 0.62 -6.15
C SER A 688 -18.43 -0.87 -6.41
N LEU A 689 -17.29 -1.58 -6.41
CA LEU A 689 -17.20 -3.02 -6.68
C LEU A 689 -17.31 -3.84 -5.39
N ASN A 690 -17.93 -5.00 -5.50
CA ASN A 690 -17.79 -6.10 -4.54
C ASN A 690 -17.84 -7.45 -5.26
N LEU A 691 -17.45 -8.50 -4.57
CA LEU A 691 -17.57 -9.88 -5.06
C LEU A 691 -18.10 -10.83 -3.99
N ARG A 692 -18.60 -11.98 -4.44
CA ARG A 692 -18.95 -13.12 -3.59
C ARG A 692 -18.45 -14.40 -4.23
N ARG A 693 -17.92 -15.28 -3.39
CA ARG A 693 -17.42 -16.61 -3.78
C ARG A 693 -18.21 -17.70 -3.07
N MET A 694 -18.25 -18.88 -3.69
CA MET A 694 -18.70 -20.13 -3.07
C MET A 694 -17.77 -21.27 -3.49
N ARG A 695 -17.90 -22.45 -2.85
CA ARG A 695 -17.21 -23.67 -3.28
C ARG A 695 -18.14 -24.56 -4.08
N VAL A 696 -17.64 -25.10 -5.18
CA VAL A 696 -18.34 -26.13 -5.96
C VAL A 696 -17.40 -27.30 -6.17
N LEU A 697 -17.79 -28.47 -5.66
CA LEU A 697 -17.14 -29.74 -5.95
C LEU A 697 -17.81 -30.36 -7.17
N VAL A 698 -17.03 -30.68 -8.20
CA VAL A 698 -17.52 -31.29 -9.44
C VAL A 698 -17.06 -32.74 -9.51
N GLU A 699 -18.01 -33.67 -9.53
CA GLU A 699 -17.79 -35.12 -9.59
C GLU A 699 -18.06 -35.76 -10.95
#